data_AF-A0A1V5V365-F1
#
_entry.id   AF-A0A1V5V365-F1
#
_cell.length_a   1.000
_cell.length_b   1.000
_cell.length_c   1.000
_cell.angle_alpha   90.00
_cell.angle_beta   90.00
_cell.angle_gamma   90.00
#
_symmetry.space_group_name_H-M   'P 1'
#
loop_
_entity.id
_entity.type
_entity.pdbx_description
1 polymer ?
#
loop_
_entity_poly.entity_id
_entity_poly.type
_entity_poly.pdbx_seq_one_letter_code
_entity_poly.pdbx_strand_id
1 'polypeptide(L)'
;MTFKRMIGSIALFFGGMISAVCAAGEWEKLDQWSKGGDNAGLTFENGTATLLGKGGKTYAQAVSPGWYQKVPVPMQLSVKGEFSCRNIASGYLLVTGFETGGKIVLWKSVCSLSSNMEWSEKSFVVLVPSGVVALRFSVRISSGGGTVSFRNIRASLEPLDKPFPGLELLRTGWLGAKDGKMPENWQVKFWSANESTYAVTPTQNGVELLYKAGGARFGIEPALLAETLPAGTALRLSAKFRTSGQGRAALMVEFFGKDGKKLGEELSRSDVSGSWSLLAFDFKVPAGTEKICPYLLNVGKGGVTYLAASLETISPESVTARFPVSVFASPLEGNRIIHQGKYVFHTIADSPNSLSFDFWGNRDETKDLAFVLEVPPGLKVAECFSSHSEVYRRETPEVTTVRRDGVEYKRYAYRKTGAFSIMEPSRRWCRQLVAAFEPEDAKGPFPRDFEASFCLTDGEKTSPVRKFTVRVLPPLEKRKNPKHFRIYSWSDHDMNFPDAALFFRVIGKYEEAALTSRGRNDRPELRKLDAILEKRGWNMHCPMQDYTQKRIVGNMVDKLPDKRYAVEWNGKTGTHNLCPEYYVDSPLFREKLEALFRDMFTRLDAKAGDWILMDYEPWSAMDTCYCPVCLKKFYAALPGGVNPSPDEIRRKYAREWAAFRCDQTARVNRLTVELVKKFNPGFTVIDYDYPVEFNQPGFEILFTSVCKDPRLYEDCIDAHFSSFYHVLKKKAFDLIDINVKALKKPVFMTPSLSRNDVFQGSYTTDEETQSPRQFRQTILSGATAGTRGLCIFPGRQIDGSFFPLINLAMSEIAEFEDLFLSGAREEKNWSAKCLPNREFKVEKGVMHLPDWKEFFGFRAHHGKKEVVLSNFNFHPREPLYFSMVPAAKALPGKKVAVYDPIRKRRFVDGDKKCFTADEMGSLVFKINPEDVLFLRFVPAEARLPDGLAEIDSRKVRAEYDSLFKAGSNTGFKPLRANNMEAVLTDIDSDGRPEITVRTPVQTVSVALCGGSIQRWMVGKTSFAAPLQNSSLALRGLLWDYFLVPLSKYTPSEANYEITDVRAARDSIVILLKYRNSAKELELEKTVTIQGGEAVVEADYTIRNVASESRNISFWTHNFPFPGDTPSAEIELLLDGKVLPPVPAEQLYGVGKSEPVFFPATKITGTVHGSGITAKSRTSGRKITLSMPSGEVNQFYFWIGKNTTAEMMTPLKFLKPGESFYTSVRIKAE
;
A
#
# COMPACT_ATOMS: atom_id res chain seq x y z
N MET A 1 21.58 -65.46 21.16
CA MET A 1 21.69 -65.97 19.77
C MET A 1 20.47 -65.53 18.98
N THR A 2 20.69 -65.00 17.77
CA THR A 2 20.05 -65.40 16.51
C THR A 2 18.52 -65.70 16.44
N PHE A 3 17.84 -64.90 15.60
CA PHE A 3 16.85 -65.31 14.55
C PHE A 3 15.32 -65.47 14.79
N LYS A 4 14.60 -64.73 13.92
CA LYS A 4 13.44 -65.09 13.05
C LYS A 4 12.05 -65.52 13.62
N ARG A 5 11.07 -64.67 13.24
CA ARG A 5 9.73 -64.96 12.63
C ARG A 5 8.72 -65.76 13.51
N MET A 6 7.40 -65.72 13.32
CA MET A 6 6.50 -65.67 12.14
C MET A 6 5.07 -65.34 12.69
N ILE A 7 4.08 -64.66 12.07
CA ILE A 7 3.17 -64.98 10.93
C ILE A 7 2.25 -63.74 10.72
N GLY A 8 2.08 -63.20 9.50
CA GLY A 8 0.77 -63.09 8.81
C GLY A 8 0.19 -61.66 8.74
N SER A 9 -0.89 -61.31 8.01
CA SER A 9 -1.51 -61.94 6.80
C SER A 9 -2.45 -60.99 5.99
N ILE A 10 -2.09 -60.70 4.74
CA ILE A 10 -2.92 -60.69 3.49
C ILE A 10 -4.01 -59.61 3.24
N ALA A 11 -3.81 -58.81 2.15
CA ALA A 11 -4.73 -58.67 0.99
C ALA A 11 -4.18 -57.72 -0.14
N LEU A 12 -3.91 -58.30 -1.33
CA LEU A 12 -4.27 -57.88 -2.72
C LEU A 12 -4.07 -56.42 -3.24
N PHE A 13 -3.87 -56.11 -4.54
CA PHE A 13 -3.16 -56.70 -5.70
C PHE A 13 -3.13 -55.63 -6.84
N PHE A 14 -2.33 -55.81 -7.92
CA PHE A 14 -1.99 -54.87 -9.03
C PHE A 14 -0.88 -53.85 -8.72
N GLY A 15 0.20 -53.71 -9.51
CA GLY A 15 0.66 -54.50 -10.65
C GLY A 15 1.95 -53.94 -11.28
N GLY A 16 2.72 -54.76 -12.02
CA GLY A 16 3.74 -54.27 -12.96
C GLY A 16 5.13 -53.88 -12.40
N MET A 17 5.86 -54.83 -11.80
CA MET A 17 7.33 -54.66 -11.69
C MET A 17 7.96 -54.83 -13.08
N ILE A 18 8.58 -53.77 -13.60
CA ILE A 18 9.50 -53.86 -14.74
C ILE A 18 10.91 -53.53 -14.23
N SER A 19 11.79 -54.53 -14.28
CA SER A 19 13.23 -54.36 -14.13
C SER A 19 13.78 -53.42 -15.22
N ALA A 20 14.66 -52.52 -14.81
CA ALA A 20 15.48 -51.72 -15.72
C ALA A 20 16.94 -51.97 -15.36
N VAL A 21 17.61 -52.80 -16.16
CA VAL A 21 19.07 -52.95 -16.11
C VAL A 21 19.66 -51.70 -16.74
N CYS A 22 20.15 -50.77 -15.92
CA CYS A 22 21.02 -49.72 -16.40
C CYS A 22 22.41 -50.32 -16.61
N ALA A 23 22.87 -50.36 -17.86
CA ALA A 23 24.29 -50.55 -18.16
C ALA A 23 25.03 -49.26 -17.75
N ALA A 24 25.38 -49.15 -16.47
CA ALA A 24 26.30 -48.14 -16.00
C ALA A 24 27.69 -48.47 -16.57
N GLY A 25 28.23 -47.57 -17.40
CA GLY A 25 29.69 -47.54 -17.59
C GLY A 25 30.32 -47.28 -16.23
N GLU A 26 31.33 -48.07 -15.89
CA GLU A 26 32.01 -47.96 -14.59
C GLU A 26 32.60 -46.55 -14.45
N TRP A 27 32.31 -45.89 -13.32
CA TRP A 27 33.13 -44.76 -12.89
C TRP A 27 34.41 -45.38 -12.34
N GLU A 28 35.48 -45.41 -13.14
CA GLU A 28 36.76 -45.92 -12.69
C GLU A 28 37.31 -45.11 -11.49
N LYS A 29 38.24 -45.73 -10.77
CA LYS A 29 38.53 -45.47 -9.35
C LYS A 29 38.79 -44.00 -9.02
N LEU A 30 38.10 -43.53 -7.97
CA LEU A 30 38.52 -42.36 -7.20
C LEU A 30 39.85 -42.66 -6.51
N ASP A 31 40.90 -41.91 -6.86
CA ASP A 31 42.11 -41.89 -6.05
C ASP A 31 41.85 -41.21 -4.70
N GLN A 32 42.45 -41.73 -3.63
CA GLN A 32 42.20 -41.22 -2.28
C GLN A 32 42.89 -39.87 -2.08
N TRP A 33 42.19 -38.91 -1.47
CA TRP A 33 42.81 -37.71 -0.94
C TRP A 33 43.93 -38.08 0.05
N SER A 34 45.18 -37.76 -0.30
CA SER A 34 46.29 -37.81 0.64
C SER A 34 46.10 -36.74 1.72
N LYS A 35 46.42 -37.09 2.98
CA LYS A 35 46.29 -36.16 4.10
C LYS A 35 47.49 -35.21 4.15
N GLY A 36 47.42 -34.09 3.44
CA GLY A 36 48.35 -32.97 3.66
C GLY A 36 48.28 -31.86 2.62
N GLY A 37 48.16 -30.61 3.11
CA GLY A 37 48.64 -29.37 2.48
C GLY A 37 48.09 -28.96 1.11
N ASP A 38 47.29 -27.89 1.10
CA ASP A 38 47.08 -26.89 0.04
C ASP A 38 46.93 -27.39 -1.42
N ASN A 39 45.73 -27.17 -1.98
CA ASN A 39 45.29 -27.52 -3.35
C ASN A 39 45.10 -29.02 -3.65
N ALA A 40 44.18 -29.66 -2.93
CA ALA A 40 43.65 -30.98 -3.30
C ALA A 40 42.58 -30.87 -4.42
N GLY A 41 42.95 -31.24 -5.65
CA GLY A 41 42.04 -31.35 -6.78
C GLY A 41 41.65 -32.80 -7.11
N LEU A 42 40.35 -33.06 -7.28
CA LEU A 42 39.84 -34.30 -7.88
C LEU A 42 39.89 -34.17 -9.40
N THR A 43 40.41 -35.17 -10.11
CA THR A 43 40.36 -35.26 -11.58
C THR A 43 39.70 -36.57 -11.99
N PHE A 44 38.74 -36.50 -12.91
CA PHE A 44 38.09 -37.65 -13.54
C PHE A 44 38.46 -37.69 -15.03
N GLU A 45 39.14 -38.75 -15.45
CA GLU A 45 39.46 -38.99 -16.85
C GLU A 45 38.39 -39.90 -17.49
N ASN A 46 37.60 -39.31 -18.41
CA ASN A 46 36.62 -39.95 -19.30
C ASN A 46 35.50 -40.82 -18.68
N GLY A 47 34.24 -40.41 -18.82
CA GLY A 47 33.06 -41.20 -18.47
C GLY A 47 31.88 -41.01 -19.43
N THR A 48 31.01 -42.02 -19.55
CA THR A 48 29.77 -41.91 -20.34
C THR A 48 28.59 -42.50 -19.60
N ALA A 49 27.53 -41.72 -19.44
CA ALA A 49 26.27 -42.12 -18.82
C ALA A 49 25.14 -42.14 -19.87
N THR A 50 24.79 -43.33 -20.35
CA THR A 50 23.61 -43.53 -21.21
C THR A 50 22.36 -43.67 -20.33
N LEU A 51 21.40 -42.75 -20.49
CA LEU A 51 20.20 -42.65 -19.67
C LEU A 51 18.94 -42.92 -20.51
N LEU A 52 18.46 -44.17 -20.45
CA LEU A 52 17.28 -44.61 -21.18
C LEU A 52 15.99 -44.26 -20.41
N GLY A 53 15.42 -43.10 -20.69
CA GLY A 53 14.09 -42.72 -20.20
C GLY A 53 12.98 -43.51 -20.91
N LYS A 54 12.27 -44.38 -20.18
CA LYS A 54 11.00 -44.96 -20.66
C LYS A 54 9.91 -43.88 -20.66
N GLY A 55 9.11 -43.83 -21.72
CA GLY A 55 8.11 -42.79 -21.96
C GLY A 55 7.11 -42.64 -20.81
N GLY A 56 7.23 -41.55 -20.06
CA GLY A 56 6.43 -41.23 -18.88
C GLY A 56 6.93 -39.96 -18.20
N LYS A 57 6.17 -39.40 -17.25
CA LYS A 57 6.50 -38.14 -16.53
C LYS A 57 7.61 -38.29 -15.49
N THR A 58 8.58 -39.17 -15.71
CA THR A 58 9.66 -39.55 -14.79
C THR A 58 11.02 -39.18 -15.38
N TYR A 59 11.86 -38.52 -14.58
CA TYR A 59 13.24 -38.19 -14.95
C TYR A 59 14.14 -39.43 -14.86
N ALA A 60 15.11 -39.57 -15.77
CA ALA A 60 16.19 -40.53 -15.62
C ALA A 60 17.38 -39.87 -14.88
N GLN A 61 18.03 -40.59 -13.96
CA GLN A 61 19.13 -40.06 -13.14
C GLN A 61 20.33 -41.02 -13.10
N ALA A 62 21.52 -40.51 -13.42
CA ALA A 62 22.80 -41.13 -13.06
C ALA A 62 23.36 -40.41 -11.83
N VAL A 63 23.96 -41.15 -10.89
CA VAL A 63 24.52 -40.60 -9.64
C VAL A 63 25.96 -41.09 -9.49
N SER A 64 26.89 -40.19 -9.17
CA SER A 64 28.26 -40.56 -8.83
C SER A 64 28.30 -41.32 -7.50
N PRO A 65 29.39 -42.08 -7.23
CA PRO A 65 29.73 -42.42 -5.86
C PRO A 65 29.71 -41.18 -4.96
N GLY A 66 29.35 -41.37 -3.69
CA GLY A 66 29.45 -40.31 -2.68
C GLY A 66 30.90 -40.08 -2.30
N TRP A 67 31.37 -38.85 -2.44
CA TRP A 67 32.62 -38.39 -1.86
C TRP A 67 32.34 -37.98 -0.41
N TYR A 68 33.17 -38.43 0.54
CA TYR A 68 32.98 -38.20 1.96
C TYR A 68 34.14 -37.39 2.55
N GLN A 69 33.88 -36.12 2.84
CA GLN A 69 34.75 -35.29 3.68
C GLN A 69 33.86 -34.41 4.56
N LYS A 70 34.17 -34.34 5.86
CA LYS A 70 33.57 -33.37 6.76
C LYS A 70 34.13 -31.99 6.46
N VAL A 71 33.28 -31.08 5.98
CA VAL A 71 33.57 -29.69 5.69
C VAL A 71 33.41 -28.89 6.99
N PRO A 72 34.50 -28.42 7.64
CA PRO A 72 34.45 -27.84 8.99
C PRO A 72 34.05 -26.35 8.99
N VAL A 73 34.36 -25.65 7.90
CA VAL A 73 34.01 -24.26 7.59
C VAL A 73 33.42 -24.22 6.18
N PRO A 74 32.64 -23.20 5.77
CA PRO A 74 32.17 -23.08 4.40
C PRO A 74 33.33 -23.16 3.38
N MET A 75 33.13 -23.89 2.30
CA MET A 75 34.12 -24.11 1.24
C MET A 75 33.54 -23.78 -0.14
N GLN A 76 34.41 -23.41 -1.07
CA GLN A 76 34.10 -23.21 -2.48
C GLN A 76 34.48 -24.47 -3.28
N LEU A 77 33.48 -25.18 -3.80
CA LEU A 77 33.66 -26.27 -4.76
C LEU A 77 33.64 -25.68 -6.18
N SER A 78 34.82 -25.54 -6.77
CA SER A 78 35.00 -25.17 -8.18
C SER A 78 35.07 -26.43 -9.02
N VAL A 79 34.20 -26.58 -10.02
CA VAL A 79 34.20 -27.75 -10.92
C VAL A 79 34.24 -27.30 -12.36
N LYS A 80 35.12 -27.92 -13.14
CA LYS A 80 35.37 -27.62 -14.54
C LYS A 80 35.47 -28.92 -15.32
N GLY A 81 34.70 -29.10 -16.38
CA GLY A 81 34.77 -30.32 -17.19
C GLY A 81 34.08 -30.18 -18.54
N GLU A 82 34.38 -31.08 -19.46
CA GLU A 82 33.74 -31.13 -20.78
C GLU A 82 32.54 -32.06 -20.76
N PHE A 83 31.46 -31.63 -21.41
CA PHE A 83 30.21 -32.38 -21.50
C PHE A 83 29.75 -32.46 -22.97
N SER A 84 29.21 -33.61 -23.37
CA SER A 84 28.47 -33.80 -24.61
C SER A 84 27.12 -34.45 -24.30
N CYS A 85 26.10 -34.13 -25.08
CA CYS A 85 24.75 -34.66 -24.92
C CYS A 85 24.22 -35.11 -26.28
N ARG A 86 23.55 -36.27 -26.34
CA ARG A 86 22.85 -36.75 -27.52
C ARG A 86 21.44 -37.21 -27.15
N ASN A 87 20.46 -36.78 -27.92
CA ASN A 87 19.04 -37.12 -27.83
C ASN A 87 18.37 -36.80 -26.48
N ILE A 88 18.82 -35.76 -25.76
CA ILE A 88 18.14 -35.26 -24.55
C ILE A 88 17.26 -34.06 -24.89
N ALA A 89 16.07 -33.96 -24.30
CA ALA A 89 15.24 -32.76 -24.39
C ALA A 89 15.83 -31.65 -23.49
N SER A 90 15.95 -31.93 -22.20
CA SER A 90 16.75 -31.13 -21.26
C SER A 90 17.22 -31.98 -20.07
N GLY A 91 18.10 -31.41 -19.25
CA GLY A 91 18.66 -32.04 -18.07
C GLY A 91 19.50 -31.09 -17.23
N TYR A 92 20.02 -31.62 -16.13
CA TYR A 92 20.78 -30.88 -15.13
C TYR A 92 21.88 -31.76 -14.55
N LEU A 93 23.09 -31.21 -14.44
CA LEU A 93 24.06 -31.68 -13.47
C LEU A 93 23.71 -31.06 -12.10
N LEU A 94 23.68 -31.89 -11.07
CA LEU A 94 23.32 -31.55 -9.69
C LEU A 94 24.47 -31.91 -8.75
N VAL A 95 24.70 -31.07 -7.73
CA VAL A 95 25.49 -31.38 -6.54
C VAL A 95 24.54 -31.53 -5.35
N THR A 96 24.62 -32.66 -4.66
CA THR A 96 23.86 -32.93 -3.42
C THR A 96 24.84 -33.14 -2.27
N GLY A 97 24.71 -32.35 -1.20
CA GLY A 97 25.48 -32.50 0.03
C GLY A 97 24.62 -33.01 1.18
N PHE A 98 25.22 -33.86 2.00
CA PHE A 98 24.57 -34.57 3.11
C PHE A 98 25.30 -34.28 4.42
N GLU A 99 24.56 -34.16 5.51
CA GLU A 99 25.12 -34.13 6.88
C GLU A 99 25.20 -35.54 7.50
N THR A 100 25.75 -35.64 8.70
CA THR A 100 25.77 -36.87 9.50
C THR A 100 24.36 -37.43 9.67
N GLY A 101 24.15 -38.70 9.31
CA GLY A 101 22.82 -39.33 9.29
C GLY A 101 22.11 -39.29 7.93
N GLY A 102 22.68 -38.63 6.92
CA GLY A 102 22.21 -38.74 5.53
C GLY A 102 21.08 -37.79 5.14
N LYS A 103 20.72 -36.83 6.00
CA LYS A 103 19.81 -35.73 5.62
C LYS A 103 20.50 -34.86 4.56
N ILE A 104 19.74 -34.44 3.54
CA ILE A 104 20.22 -33.52 2.50
C ILE A 104 20.25 -32.11 3.10
N VAL A 105 21.42 -31.48 3.08
CA VAL A 105 21.64 -30.09 3.55
C VAL A 105 22.12 -29.15 2.43
N LEU A 106 22.54 -29.72 1.30
CA LEU A 106 22.83 -28.98 0.06
C LEU A 106 22.17 -29.71 -1.11
N TRP A 107 21.45 -28.98 -1.95
CA TRP A 107 20.97 -29.48 -3.23
C TRP A 107 21.00 -28.33 -4.24
N LYS A 108 21.91 -28.41 -5.22
CA LYS A 108 22.18 -27.33 -6.18
C LYS A 108 22.28 -27.89 -7.60
N SER A 109 21.50 -27.35 -8.53
CA SER A 109 21.78 -27.50 -9.96
C SER A 109 22.97 -26.62 -10.33
N VAL A 110 23.90 -27.18 -11.09
CA VAL A 110 25.21 -26.56 -11.37
C VAL A 110 25.51 -26.37 -12.85
N CYS A 111 24.88 -27.17 -13.72
CA CYS A 111 24.92 -26.98 -15.16
C CYS A 111 23.58 -27.45 -15.74
N SER A 112 23.00 -26.69 -16.66
CA SER A 112 21.87 -27.14 -17.49
C SER A 112 22.40 -27.81 -18.76
N LEU A 113 21.78 -28.91 -19.13
CA LEU A 113 22.04 -29.70 -20.32
C LEU A 113 20.80 -29.62 -21.22
N SER A 114 20.96 -29.43 -22.52
CA SER A 114 19.83 -29.33 -23.46
C SER A 114 20.25 -29.72 -24.86
N SER A 115 19.33 -30.33 -25.60
CA SER A 115 19.49 -30.75 -27.00
C SER A 115 20.72 -31.63 -27.28
N ASN A 116 21.05 -31.82 -28.56
CA ASN A 116 22.33 -32.39 -28.99
C ASN A 116 23.41 -31.34 -28.75
N MET A 117 24.35 -31.64 -27.85
CA MET A 117 25.47 -30.79 -27.47
C MET A 117 26.76 -31.52 -27.83
N GLU A 118 27.52 -30.96 -28.78
CA GLU A 118 28.91 -31.35 -29.00
C GLU A 118 29.75 -31.09 -27.74
N TRP A 119 30.95 -31.68 -27.68
CA TRP A 119 31.84 -31.52 -26.53
C TRP A 119 32.08 -30.04 -26.20
N SER A 120 31.61 -29.61 -25.03
CA SER A 120 31.74 -28.23 -24.56
C SER A 120 32.19 -28.18 -23.11
N GLU A 121 33.20 -27.35 -22.86
CA GLU A 121 33.71 -27.09 -21.51
C GLU A 121 32.68 -26.30 -20.70
N LYS A 122 32.46 -26.71 -19.44
CA LYS A 122 31.58 -26.06 -18.47
C LYS A 122 32.35 -25.91 -17.16
N SER A 123 32.36 -24.70 -16.62
CA SER A 123 32.90 -24.38 -15.29
C SER A 123 31.77 -23.85 -14.41
N PHE A 124 31.71 -24.30 -13.16
CA PHE A 124 30.70 -23.88 -12.19
C PHE A 124 31.26 -23.88 -10.77
N VAL A 125 30.67 -23.04 -9.91
CA VAL A 125 31.13 -22.85 -8.53
C VAL A 125 29.98 -23.08 -7.55
N VAL A 126 30.25 -23.80 -6.47
CA VAL A 126 29.28 -24.21 -5.45
C VAL A 126 29.83 -23.92 -4.05
N LEU A 127 29.16 -23.03 -3.32
CA LEU A 127 29.33 -22.94 -1.88
C LEU A 127 28.83 -24.24 -1.21
N VAL A 128 29.72 -24.91 -0.50
CA VAL A 128 29.47 -26.09 0.32
C VAL A 128 29.44 -25.64 1.78
N PRO A 129 28.28 -25.68 2.46
CA PRO A 129 28.17 -25.21 3.84
C PRO A 129 28.93 -26.13 4.81
N SER A 130 29.30 -25.58 5.96
CA SER A 130 29.87 -26.36 7.05
C SER A 130 28.90 -27.45 7.53
N GLY A 131 29.44 -28.56 8.02
CA GLY A 131 28.65 -29.72 8.47
C GLY A 131 28.24 -30.70 7.35
N VAL A 132 28.44 -30.35 6.08
CA VAL A 132 28.42 -31.34 4.98
C VAL A 132 29.51 -32.38 5.26
N VAL A 133 29.14 -33.67 5.28
CA VAL A 133 30.05 -34.81 5.43
C VAL A 133 30.17 -35.63 4.15
N ALA A 134 29.30 -35.40 3.16
CA ALA A 134 29.37 -36.04 1.86
C ALA A 134 28.84 -35.16 0.74
N LEU A 135 29.42 -35.24 -0.46
CA LEU A 135 28.91 -34.69 -1.71
C LEU A 135 28.64 -35.81 -2.73
N ARG A 136 27.61 -35.63 -3.57
CA ARG A 136 27.30 -36.47 -4.73
C ARG A 136 27.02 -35.60 -5.93
N PHE A 137 27.62 -35.94 -7.07
CA PHE A 137 27.21 -35.41 -8.36
C PHE A 137 26.10 -36.30 -8.93
N SER A 138 25.15 -35.73 -9.65
CA SER A 138 24.20 -36.53 -10.42
C SER A 138 23.70 -35.79 -11.66
N VAL A 139 23.55 -36.51 -12.76
CA VAL A 139 22.94 -36.00 -13.98
C VAL A 139 21.49 -36.47 -14.00
N ARG A 140 20.54 -35.52 -14.11
CA ARG A 140 19.12 -35.80 -14.37
C ARG A 140 18.75 -35.34 -15.76
N ILE A 141 17.99 -36.13 -16.51
CA ILE A 141 17.40 -35.71 -17.79
C ILE A 141 15.87 -35.81 -17.75
N SER A 142 15.18 -34.89 -18.40
CA SER A 142 13.71 -34.89 -18.51
C SER A 142 13.26 -35.56 -19.80
N SER A 143 12.32 -36.51 -19.67
CA SER A 143 11.48 -37.09 -20.73
C SER A 143 12.14 -37.30 -22.11
N GLY A 144 12.59 -38.53 -22.35
CA GLY A 144 13.27 -38.96 -23.57
C GLY A 144 14.57 -39.69 -23.23
N GLY A 145 14.86 -40.79 -23.92
CA GLY A 145 16.13 -41.52 -23.74
C GLY A 145 17.27 -40.84 -24.51
N GLY A 146 18.40 -40.61 -23.83
CA GLY A 146 19.56 -39.97 -24.42
C GLY A 146 20.84 -40.24 -23.63
N THR A 147 21.97 -39.82 -24.17
CA THR A 147 23.30 -40.04 -23.58
C THR A 147 23.90 -38.71 -23.14
N VAL A 148 24.47 -38.69 -21.94
CA VAL A 148 25.33 -37.59 -21.46
C VAL A 148 26.72 -38.17 -21.24
N SER A 149 27.67 -37.73 -22.06
CA SER A 149 29.09 -38.05 -21.92
C SER A 149 29.81 -36.90 -21.24
N PHE A 150 30.82 -37.20 -20.45
CA PHE A 150 31.62 -36.20 -19.75
C PHE A 150 33.11 -36.61 -19.72
N ARG A 151 34.01 -35.64 -19.79
CA ARG A 151 35.46 -35.89 -19.68
C ARG A 151 36.14 -34.70 -19.03
N ASN A 152 37.39 -34.91 -18.61
CA ASN A 152 38.23 -33.86 -18.03
C ASN A 152 37.56 -33.12 -16.85
N ILE A 153 36.69 -33.78 -16.08
CA ILE A 153 36.06 -33.14 -14.92
C ILE A 153 37.14 -33.00 -13.85
N ARG A 154 37.46 -31.76 -13.50
CA ARG A 154 38.29 -31.35 -12.37
C ARG A 154 37.40 -30.69 -11.34
N ALA A 155 37.52 -31.07 -10.07
CA ALA A 155 36.84 -30.43 -8.96
C ALA A 155 37.84 -30.09 -7.86
N SER A 156 38.04 -28.81 -7.58
CA SER A 156 38.78 -28.35 -6.39
C SER A 156 37.79 -27.92 -5.31
N LEU A 157 38.14 -28.20 -4.06
CA LEU A 157 37.44 -27.67 -2.90
C LEU A 157 38.41 -26.77 -2.12
N GLU A 158 38.15 -25.47 -2.15
CA GLU A 158 39.02 -24.43 -1.60
C GLU A 158 38.31 -23.73 -0.43
N PRO A 159 39.02 -23.26 0.61
CA PRO A 159 38.47 -22.31 1.58
C PRO A 159 37.95 -21.05 0.87
N LEU A 160 36.94 -20.37 1.42
CA LEU A 160 36.52 -19.08 0.87
C LEU A 160 37.52 -17.97 1.25
N ASP A 161 38.39 -17.62 0.31
CA ASP A 161 39.30 -16.46 0.40
C ASP A 161 38.55 -15.11 0.53
N LYS A 162 37.26 -15.08 0.18
CA LYS A 162 36.37 -13.91 0.30
C LYS A 162 34.97 -14.38 0.73
N PRO A 163 34.30 -13.72 1.70
CA PRO A 163 33.12 -14.29 2.34
C PRO A 163 31.92 -14.54 1.40
N PHE A 164 31.64 -13.65 0.42
CA PHE A 164 30.45 -13.82 -0.45
C PHE A 164 30.68 -13.42 -1.93
N PRO A 165 31.18 -14.33 -2.78
CA PRO A 165 31.18 -14.16 -4.24
C PRO A 165 29.76 -14.43 -4.82
N GLY A 166 28.82 -13.55 -4.51
CA GLY A 166 27.43 -13.62 -5.02
C GLY A 166 26.56 -14.68 -4.33
N LEU A 167 26.26 -14.48 -3.04
CA LEU A 167 25.36 -15.37 -2.31
C LEU A 167 23.92 -15.19 -2.80
N GLU A 168 23.43 -16.13 -3.62
CA GLU A 168 22.01 -16.21 -3.97
C GLU A 168 21.15 -16.48 -2.73
N LEU A 169 20.40 -15.47 -2.30
CA LEU A 169 19.39 -15.55 -1.25
C LEU A 169 18.13 -16.28 -1.76
N LEU A 170 17.63 -15.91 -2.95
CA LEU A 170 16.39 -16.44 -3.55
C LEU A 170 16.63 -16.97 -4.97
N ARG A 171 16.58 -18.29 -5.16
CA ARG A 171 16.88 -18.96 -6.43
C ARG A 171 15.66 -19.10 -7.36
N THR A 172 15.90 -18.99 -8.66
CA THR A 172 14.94 -19.33 -9.73
C THR A 172 14.49 -20.79 -9.72
N GLY A 173 15.35 -21.72 -9.27
CA GLY A 173 15.10 -23.17 -9.31
C GLY A 173 14.49 -23.80 -8.04
N TRP A 174 14.20 -23.03 -6.99
CA TRP A 174 13.63 -23.56 -5.74
C TRP A 174 12.11 -23.79 -5.79
N LEU A 175 11.45 -23.34 -6.85
CA LEU A 175 10.01 -23.12 -6.91
C LEU A 175 9.26 -24.33 -7.50
N GLY A 176 9.76 -25.53 -7.17
CA GLY A 176 9.29 -26.82 -7.68
C GLY A 176 8.94 -27.85 -6.59
N ALA A 177 8.86 -27.45 -5.32
CA ALA A 177 8.21 -28.26 -4.29
C ALA A 177 6.71 -28.37 -4.62
N LYS A 178 6.18 -29.60 -4.67
CA LYS A 178 4.81 -29.94 -5.14
C LYS A 178 3.66 -29.29 -4.34
N ASP A 179 3.98 -28.56 -3.28
CA ASP A 179 3.11 -28.23 -2.16
C ASP A 179 2.74 -26.74 -2.07
N GLY A 180 3.41 -25.86 -2.84
CA GLY A 180 3.22 -24.40 -2.75
C GLY A 180 3.69 -23.75 -1.44
N LYS A 181 4.50 -24.45 -0.64
CA LYS A 181 5.03 -23.97 0.65
C LYS A 181 6.29 -23.10 0.47
N MET A 182 6.46 -22.09 1.33
CA MET A 182 7.73 -21.35 1.43
C MET A 182 8.87 -22.31 1.80
N PRO A 183 10.12 -22.04 1.40
CA PRO A 183 11.26 -22.86 1.81
C PRO A 183 11.40 -22.88 3.34
N GLU A 184 11.83 -24.01 3.92
CA GLU A 184 11.89 -24.21 5.38
C GLU A 184 12.73 -23.17 6.14
N ASN A 185 13.67 -22.53 5.45
CA ASN A 185 14.57 -21.52 6.00
C ASN A 185 14.13 -20.07 5.67
N TRP A 186 12.89 -19.83 5.25
CA TRP A 186 12.38 -18.47 5.03
C TRP A 186 11.25 -18.12 6.00
N GLN A 187 11.22 -16.88 6.47
CA GLN A 187 10.18 -16.37 7.36
C GLN A 187 9.50 -15.16 6.75
N VAL A 188 8.18 -15.05 6.95
CA VAL A 188 7.47 -13.80 6.66
C VAL A 188 7.68 -12.88 7.85
N LYS A 189 8.20 -11.67 7.59
CA LYS A 189 8.31 -10.62 8.60
C LYS A 189 7.35 -9.50 8.29
N PHE A 190 6.90 -8.87 9.36
CA PHE A 190 5.88 -7.86 9.37
C PHE A 190 6.27 -6.74 10.35
N TRP A 191 6.01 -5.48 9.99
CA TRP A 191 6.49 -4.31 10.74
C TRP A 191 5.39 -3.47 11.40
N SER A 192 4.14 -3.55 10.94
CA SER A 192 2.99 -2.75 11.43
C SER A 192 1.99 -3.61 12.23
N ALA A 193 2.46 -4.17 13.34
CA ALA A 193 1.96 -5.27 14.19
C ALA A 193 0.48 -5.75 14.15
N ASN A 194 -0.50 -4.90 13.82
CA ASN A 194 -1.91 -5.15 14.14
C ASN A 194 -2.84 -5.26 12.92
N GLU A 195 -2.83 -4.33 11.96
CA GLU A 195 -3.97 -4.17 11.03
C GLU A 195 -3.85 -4.90 9.68
N SER A 196 -2.68 -5.44 9.33
CA SER A 196 -2.41 -5.83 7.92
C SER A 196 -2.74 -7.29 7.61
N THR A 197 -3.46 -7.51 6.51
CA THR A 197 -3.64 -8.84 5.92
C THR A 197 -2.93 -8.91 4.57
N TYR A 198 -2.31 -10.07 4.30
CA TYR A 198 -1.52 -10.31 3.10
C TYR A 198 -1.62 -11.78 2.65
N ALA A 199 -0.96 -12.11 1.55
CA ALA A 199 -0.57 -13.45 1.16
C ALA A 199 0.90 -13.46 0.74
N VAL A 200 1.61 -14.50 1.13
CA VAL A 200 2.96 -14.80 0.61
C VAL A 200 2.85 -16.12 -0.13
N THR A 201 3.02 -16.07 -1.45
CA THR A 201 2.78 -17.20 -2.35
C THR A 201 4.05 -17.51 -3.16
N PRO A 202 4.72 -18.64 -2.90
CA PRO A 202 5.72 -19.18 -3.81
C PRO A 202 5.08 -19.53 -5.15
N THR A 203 5.58 -18.94 -6.23
CA THR A 203 5.16 -19.20 -7.62
C THR A 203 6.35 -19.73 -8.41
N GLN A 204 6.14 -20.37 -9.56
CA GLN A 204 7.26 -20.82 -10.43
C GLN A 204 8.21 -19.67 -10.85
N ASN A 205 7.75 -18.41 -10.78
CA ASN A 205 8.49 -17.22 -11.22
C ASN A 205 9.01 -16.36 -10.05
N GLY A 206 8.90 -16.79 -8.80
CA GLY A 206 9.37 -16.05 -7.63
C GLY A 206 8.43 -16.15 -6.43
N VAL A 207 8.74 -15.45 -5.35
CA VAL A 207 7.82 -15.32 -4.21
C VAL A 207 6.98 -14.06 -4.38
N GLU A 208 5.66 -14.22 -4.46
CA GLU A 208 4.69 -13.13 -4.51
C GLU A 208 4.30 -12.68 -3.11
N LEU A 209 4.38 -11.38 -2.88
CA LEU A 209 3.96 -10.68 -1.67
C LEU A 209 2.72 -9.84 -2.01
N LEU A 210 1.53 -10.41 -1.85
CA LEU A 210 0.26 -9.76 -2.15
C LEU A 210 -0.36 -9.12 -0.91
N TYR A 211 -0.47 -7.80 -0.90
CA TYR A 211 -1.26 -7.07 0.09
C TYR A 211 -2.77 -7.39 -0.07
N LYS A 212 -3.53 -7.39 1.04
CA LYS A 212 -4.99 -7.52 1.04
C LYS A 212 -5.70 -6.37 1.76
N ALA A 213 -5.30 -6.03 2.99
CA ALA A 213 -5.87 -4.93 3.77
C ALA A 213 -4.90 -4.39 4.83
N GLY A 214 -5.20 -3.23 5.43
CA GLY A 214 -4.43 -2.59 6.50
C GLY A 214 -3.12 -1.92 6.06
N GLY A 215 -2.05 -2.16 6.82
CA GLY A 215 -0.71 -1.65 6.55
C GLY A 215 0.00 -2.34 5.37
N ALA A 216 0.63 -1.53 4.53
CA ALA A 216 1.30 -1.96 3.31
C ALA A 216 2.72 -2.56 3.49
N ARG A 217 3.39 -2.42 4.65
CA ARG A 217 4.79 -2.90 4.88
C ARG A 217 4.88 -4.31 5.46
N PHE A 218 5.12 -5.30 4.60
CA PHE A 218 5.42 -6.69 4.96
C PHE A 218 6.45 -7.29 4.00
N GLY A 219 7.05 -8.42 4.35
CA GLY A 219 8.13 -8.97 3.54
C GLY A 219 8.60 -10.35 3.96
N ILE A 220 9.67 -10.80 3.33
CA ILE A 220 10.24 -12.14 3.52
C ILE A 220 11.74 -12.05 3.83
N GLU A 221 12.18 -12.84 4.81
CA GLU A 221 13.54 -12.99 5.31
C GLU A 221 14.08 -14.38 4.93
N PRO A 222 15.22 -14.49 4.23
CA PRO A 222 15.98 -15.73 4.19
C PRO A 222 16.75 -15.87 5.51
N ALA A 223 16.63 -17.01 6.18
CA ALA A 223 17.48 -17.35 7.31
C ALA A 223 18.91 -17.59 6.80
N LEU A 224 19.71 -16.53 6.83
CA LEU A 224 21.15 -16.61 6.74
C LEU A 224 21.69 -17.29 8.01
N LEU A 225 22.64 -18.20 7.82
CA LEU A 225 23.50 -18.63 8.90
C LEU A 225 24.29 -17.42 9.40
N ALA A 226 24.38 -17.25 10.72
CA ALA A 226 25.03 -16.10 11.32
C ALA A 226 26.56 -16.22 11.18
N GLU A 227 27.08 -15.68 10.09
CA GLU A 227 28.52 -15.53 9.86
C GLU A 227 28.95 -14.10 10.20
N THR A 228 29.96 -13.99 11.07
CA THR A 228 30.55 -12.71 11.50
C THR A 228 31.28 -12.05 10.33
N LEU A 229 30.59 -11.12 9.68
CA LEU A 229 31.16 -10.26 8.65
C LEU A 229 32.14 -9.23 9.25
N PRO A 230 33.33 -9.03 8.68
CA PRO A 230 34.24 -7.97 9.12
C PRO A 230 33.57 -6.60 9.05
N ALA A 231 33.78 -5.77 10.07
CA ALA A 231 33.31 -4.39 10.10
C ALA A 231 33.83 -3.61 8.88
N GLY A 232 32.98 -2.79 8.27
CA GLY A 232 33.31 -2.02 7.07
C GLY A 232 33.26 -2.81 5.76
N THR A 233 32.95 -4.11 5.78
CA THR A 233 32.69 -4.89 4.54
C THR A 233 31.61 -4.19 3.72
N ALA A 234 31.91 -3.90 2.46
CA ALA A 234 30.97 -3.33 1.52
C ALA A 234 30.18 -4.43 0.80
N LEU A 235 28.85 -4.33 0.85
CA LEU A 235 27.91 -5.32 0.34
C LEU A 235 26.85 -4.67 -0.56
N ARG A 236 26.40 -5.42 -1.55
CA ARG A 236 25.22 -5.13 -2.38
C ARG A 236 24.12 -6.13 -2.06
N LEU A 237 22.97 -5.66 -1.59
CA LEU A 237 21.74 -6.47 -1.58
C LEU A 237 20.97 -6.15 -2.86
N SER A 238 20.71 -7.17 -3.68
CA SER A 238 19.95 -7.04 -4.92
C SER A 238 18.83 -8.06 -4.99
N ALA A 239 17.77 -7.76 -5.75
CA ALA A 239 16.79 -8.73 -6.19
C ALA A 239 16.09 -8.25 -7.45
N LYS A 240 15.68 -9.20 -8.31
CA LYS A 240 14.69 -8.88 -9.34
C LYS A 240 13.32 -8.81 -8.69
N PHE A 241 12.55 -7.80 -9.07
CA PHE A 241 11.20 -7.59 -8.60
C PHE A 241 10.28 -7.22 -9.75
N ARG A 242 8.99 -7.46 -9.56
CA ARG A 242 7.89 -6.85 -10.33
C ARG A 242 6.74 -6.54 -9.39
N THR A 243 5.87 -5.62 -9.77
CA THR A 243 4.76 -5.12 -8.96
C THR A 243 3.44 -5.20 -9.73
N SER A 244 2.38 -5.65 -9.08
CA SER A 244 1.00 -5.64 -9.60
C SER A 244 0.12 -4.71 -8.76
N GLY A 245 -0.90 -4.10 -9.38
CA GLY A 245 -1.75 -3.11 -8.70
C GLY A 245 -0.92 -1.95 -8.13
N GLN A 246 -1.09 -1.67 -6.83
CA GLN A 246 -0.37 -0.63 -6.10
C GLN A 246 0.83 -1.16 -5.27
N GLY A 247 1.36 -2.34 -5.61
CA GLY A 247 2.52 -2.91 -4.92
C GLY A 247 3.76 -2.04 -5.09
N ARG A 248 4.59 -1.94 -4.05
CA ARG A 248 5.86 -1.18 -4.09
C ARG A 248 6.96 -2.07 -3.54
N ALA A 249 8.00 -2.34 -4.32
CA ALA A 249 9.13 -3.18 -3.93
C ALA A 249 10.16 -2.38 -3.14
N ALA A 250 10.64 -2.88 -2.01
CA ALA A 250 11.80 -2.35 -1.30
C ALA A 250 12.73 -3.48 -0.82
N LEU A 251 14.03 -3.22 -0.76
CA LEU A 251 15.01 -4.11 -0.14
C LEU A 251 15.43 -3.51 1.19
N MET A 252 15.69 -4.33 2.20
CA MET A 252 16.15 -3.85 3.49
C MET A 252 17.20 -4.79 4.07
N VAL A 253 18.10 -4.28 4.90
CA VAL A 253 18.95 -5.10 5.78
C VAL A 253 18.86 -4.57 7.20
N GLU A 254 18.77 -5.47 8.18
CA GLU A 254 18.96 -5.15 9.60
C GLU A 254 20.29 -5.72 10.08
N PHE A 255 20.97 -4.99 10.96
CA PHE A 255 22.24 -5.39 11.58
C PHE A 255 22.02 -5.71 13.05
N PHE A 256 22.65 -6.76 13.56
CA PHE A 256 22.56 -7.20 14.95
C PHE A 256 23.94 -7.48 15.54
N GLY A 257 24.11 -7.11 16.81
CA GLY A 257 25.33 -7.37 17.57
C GLY A 257 25.28 -8.70 18.32
N LYS A 258 26.37 -8.98 19.05
CA LYS A 258 26.59 -10.22 19.82
C LYS A 258 25.50 -10.58 20.83
N ASP A 259 24.86 -9.57 21.41
CA ASP A 259 23.79 -9.72 22.39
C ASP A 259 22.39 -9.86 21.73
N GLY A 260 22.34 -9.97 20.40
CA GLY A 260 21.11 -10.02 19.62
C GLY A 260 20.37 -8.69 19.52
N LYS A 261 20.93 -7.58 20.01
CA LYS A 261 20.33 -6.24 19.81
C LYS A 261 20.58 -5.73 18.40
N LYS A 262 19.62 -4.99 17.87
CA LYS A 262 19.68 -4.35 16.55
C LYS A 262 20.61 -3.13 16.58
N LEU A 263 21.65 -3.16 15.75
CA LEU A 263 22.65 -2.08 15.57
C LEU A 263 22.30 -1.11 14.45
N GLY A 264 21.33 -1.44 13.58
CA GLY A 264 20.82 -0.52 12.56
C GLY A 264 19.85 -1.17 11.58
N GLU A 265 19.33 -0.36 10.66
CA GLU A 265 18.76 -0.83 9.39
C GLU A 265 19.15 0.08 8.22
N GLU A 266 19.22 -0.50 7.02
CA GLU A 266 19.23 0.22 5.75
C GLU A 266 18.03 -0.24 4.92
N LEU A 267 17.38 0.70 4.25
CA LEU A 267 16.22 0.46 3.40
C LEU A 267 16.49 1.12 2.05
N SER A 268 16.32 0.38 0.95
CA SER A 268 16.38 0.93 -0.40
C SER A 268 15.28 1.98 -0.59
N ARG A 269 15.38 2.79 -1.64
CA ARG A 269 14.18 3.44 -2.16
C ARG A 269 13.17 2.37 -2.57
N SER A 270 11.89 2.62 -2.30
CA SER A 270 10.81 1.79 -2.82
C SER A 270 10.61 2.08 -4.31
N ASP A 271 10.38 1.05 -5.12
CA ASP A 271 10.21 1.17 -6.57
C ASP A 271 8.98 0.41 -7.08
N VAL A 272 8.52 0.75 -8.28
CA VAL A 272 7.37 0.15 -8.95
C VAL A 272 7.75 -0.26 -10.36
N SER A 273 7.41 -1.49 -10.76
CA SER A 273 7.72 -1.97 -12.10
C SER A 273 6.73 -3.02 -12.54
N GLY A 274 6.08 -2.81 -13.70
CA GLY A 274 5.16 -3.79 -14.26
C GLY A 274 5.84 -5.10 -14.70
N SER A 275 7.17 -5.15 -14.80
CA SER A 275 7.93 -6.36 -15.14
C SER A 275 9.22 -6.47 -14.32
N TRP A 276 10.05 -7.47 -14.59
CA TRP A 276 11.25 -7.79 -13.83
C TRP A 276 12.36 -6.73 -13.92
N SER A 277 12.31 -5.75 -13.02
CA SER A 277 13.39 -4.79 -12.77
C SER A 277 14.37 -5.32 -11.72
N LEU A 278 15.63 -4.90 -11.77
CA LEU A 278 16.58 -5.13 -10.68
C LEU A 278 16.47 -3.99 -9.68
N LEU A 279 16.10 -4.30 -8.43
CA LEU A 279 16.33 -3.42 -7.30
C LEU A 279 17.66 -3.81 -6.66
N ALA A 280 18.49 -2.83 -6.36
CA ALA A 280 19.75 -3.01 -5.67
C ALA A 280 20.02 -1.80 -4.78
N PHE A 281 20.67 -2.02 -3.64
CA PHE A 281 21.33 -0.96 -2.91
C PHE A 281 22.61 -1.47 -2.24
N ASP A 282 23.53 -0.54 -2.04
CA ASP A 282 24.87 -0.79 -1.57
C ASP A 282 25.01 -0.24 -0.16
N PHE A 283 25.59 -1.03 0.74
CA PHE A 283 25.75 -0.69 2.15
C PHE A 283 27.11 -1.16 2.69
N LYS A 284 27.51 -0.61 3.85
CA LYS A 284 28.68 -1.09 4.60
C LYS A 284 28.20 -1.73 5.90
N VAL A 285 28.80 -2.85 6.28
CA VAL A 285 28.51 -3.54 7.55
C VAL A 285 29.00 -2.67 8.72
N PRO A 286 28.12 -2.22 9.64
CA PRO A 286 28.50 -1.44 10.81
C PRO A 286 29.47 -2.16 11.72
N ALA A 287 30.28 -1.40 12.47
CA ALA A 287 31.17 -1.96 13.48
C ALA A 287 30.36 -2.69 14.58
N GLY A 288 30.87 -3.84 15.04
CA GLY A 288 30.21 -4.67 16.04
C GLY A 288 29.08 -5.58 15.53
N THR A 289 28.78 -5.58 14.23
CA THR A 289 27.79 -6.49 13.63
C THR A 289 28.28 -7.95 13.69
N GLU A 290 27.50 -8.83 14.32
CA GLU A 290 27.71 -10.29 14.27
C GLU A 290 26.69 -11.01 13.36
N LYS A 291 25.51 -10.43 13.12
CA LYS A 291 24.49 -10.98 12.23
C LYS A 291 23.85 -9.89 11.36
N ILE A 292 23.60 -10.21 10.09
CA ILE A 292 22.75 -9.42 9.18
C ILE A 292 21.48 -10.18 8.79
N CYS A 293 20.38 -9.47 8.60
CA CYS A 293 19.11 -10.02 8.12
C CYS A 293 18.65 -9.20 6.91
N PRO A 294 18.81 -9.68 5.67
CA PRO A 294 18.26 -9.04 4.48
C PRO A 294 16.77 -9.36 4.33
N TYR A 295 16.03 -8.48 3.67
CA TYR A 295 14.59 -8.59 3.46
C TYR A 295 14.17 -8.13 2.08
N LEU A 296 13.17 -8.82 1.53
CA LEU A 296 12.45 -8.43 0.32
C LEU A 296 11.05 -7.97 0.74
N LEU A 297 10.70 -6.71 0.48
CA LEU A 297 9.53 -6.06 1.06
C LEU A 297 8.51 -5.62 0.01
N ASN A 298 7.24 -5.85 0.28
CA ASN A 298 6.18 -5.02 -0.27
C ASN A 298 5.93 -3.85 0.72
N VAL A 299 5.80 -2.64 0.18
CA VAL A 299 5.45 -1.40 0.91
C VAL A 299 4.28 -0.66 0.25
N GLY A 300 3.44 -1.39 -0.51
CA GLY A 300 2.28 -0.86 -1.23
C GLY A 300 1.07 -1.82 -1.27
N LYS A 301 -0.09 -1.34 -1.75
CA LYS A 301 -1.40 -2.03 -1.68
C LYS A 301 -1.65 -3.11 -2.76
N GLY A 302 -0.62 -3.60 -3.43
CA GLY A 302 -0.76 -4.60 -4.49
C GLY A 302 0.14 -5.80 -4.27
N GLY A 303 0.53 -6.48 -5.36
CA GLY A 303 1.50 -7.56 -5.32
C GLY A 303 2.92 -7.07 -5.58
N VAL A 304 3.90 -7.72 -4.96
CA VAL A 304 5.31 -7.64 -5.37
C VAL A 304 5.84 -9.07 -5.53
N THR A 305 6.21 -9.49 -6.74
CA THR A 305 6.92 -10.77 -6.93
C THR A 305 8.42 -10.52 -6.90
N TYR A 306 9.16 -11.29 -6.10
CA TYR A 306 10.61 -11.26 -6.02
C TYR A 306 11.27 -12.53 -6.57
N LEU A 307 12.42 -12.38 -7.21
CA LEU A 307 13.21 -13.45 -7.84
C LEU A 307 14.70 -13.10 -7.81
N ALA A 308 15.59 -14.09 -7.84
CA ALA A 308 17.03 -13.89 -8.02
C ALA A 308 17.62 -12.86 -7.06
N ALA A 309 17.26 -12.96 -5.77
CA ALA A 309 17.84 -12.10 -4.74
C ALA A 309 19.27 -12.57 -4.44
N SER A 310 20.22 -11.64 -4.35
CA SER A 310 21.63 -11.90 -4.04
C SER A 310 22.19 -10.93 -3.01
N LEU A 311 23.20 -11.40 -2.29
CA LEU A 311 24.06 -10.58 -1.44
C LEU A 311 25.52 -10.75 -1.88
N GLU A 312 26.18 -9.67 -2.25
CA GLU A 312 27.47 -9.72 -2.96
C GLU A 312 28.48 -8.78 -2.29
N THR A 313 29.72 -9.22 -2.09
CA THR A 313 30.80 -8.32 -1.65
C THR A 313 31.27 -7.45 -2.82
N ILE A 314 31.29 -6.13 -2.60
CA ILE A 314 31.69 -5.11 -3.58
C ILE A 314 32.88 -4.29 -3.08
N SER A 315 33.50 -3.47 -3.93
CA SER A 315 34.65 -2.65 -3.54
C SER A 315 34.22 -1.59 -2.50
N PRO A 316 34.98 -1.38 -1.40
CA PRO A 316 34.65 -0.36 -0.40
C PRO A 316 34.56 1.07 -0.94
N GLU A 317 35.21 1.35 -2.07
CA GLU A 317 35.22 2.62 -2.78
C GLU A 317 33.93 2.85 -3.57
N SER A 318 33.29 1.76 -4.04
CA SER A 318 32.04 1.83 -4.81
C SER A 318 30.81 2.22 -3.97
N VAL A 319 30.87 2.06 -2.65
CA VAL A 319 29.79 2.44 -1.73
C VAL A 319 30.02 3.85 -1.22
N THR A 320 29.21 4.80 -1.71
CA THR A 320 29.17 6.16 -1.17
C THR A 320 28.91 6.09 0.33
N ALA A 321 29.78 6.69 1.15
CA ALA A 321 29.66 6.61 2.59
C ALA A 321 28.32 7.19 3.06
N ARG A 322 27.40 6.32 3.50
CA ARG A 322 26.11 6.73 4.08
C ARG A 322 26.39 7.67 5.26
N PHE A 323 25.56 8.70 5.40
CA PHE A 323 25.54 9.47 6.64
C PHE A 323 24.95 8.56 7.75
N PRO A 324 25.68 8.27 8.84
CA PRO A 324 25.34 7.21 9.82
C PRO A 324 24.04 7.46 10.60
N VAL A 325 23.49 8.67 10.49
CA VAL A 325 22.23 9.11 11.09
C VAL A 325 21.25 9.53 9.98
N SER A 326 20.00 9.17 10.17
CA SER A 326 18.89 9.51 9.27
C SER A 326 17.99 10.53 9.96
N VAL A 327 17.42 11.43 9.16
CA VAL A 327 16.42 12.42 9.59
C VAL A 327 15.18 12.35 8.70
N PHE A 328 14.00 12.51 9.29
CA PHE A 328 12.73 12.64 8.59
C PHE A 328 11.95 13.84 9.12
N ALA A 329 11.37 14.66 8.24
CA ALA A 329 10.61 15.84 8.63
C ALA A 329 9.09 15.62 8.53
N SER A 330 8.38 15.62 9.66
CA SER A 330 6.94 15.37 9.75
C SER A 330 6.17 16.62 10.21
N PRO A 331 5.07 17.02 9.53
CA PRO A 331 4.38 16.30 8.46
C PRO A 331 4.92 16.54 7.05
N LEU A 332 5.92 17.40 6.88
CA LEU A 332 6.43 17.89 5.60
C LEU A 332 6.64 16.81 4.52
N GLU A 333 7.39 15.75 4.83
CA GLU A 333 7.74 14.73 3.84
C GLU A 333 6.58 13.77 3.53
N GLY A 334 5.66 13.56 4.48
CA GLY A 334 4.43 12.78 4.29
C GLY A 334 3.33 13.57 3.56
N ASN A 335 3.23 14.88 3.76
CA ASN A 335 2.23 15.75 3.12
C ASN A 335 2.42 15.93 1.61
N ARG A 336 3.54 15.49 1.03
CA ARG A 336 3.79 15.54 -0.42
C ARG A 336 2.64 14.94 -1.22
N ILE A 337 2.00 13.89 -0.70
CA ILE A 337 0.83 13.22 -1.30
C ILE A 337 -0.31 14.23 -1.57
N ILE A 338 -0.67 15.04 -0.57
CA ILE A 338 -1.73 16.06 -0.67
C ILE A 338 -1.25 17.40 -1.24
N HIS A 339 0.05 17.52 -1.53
CA HIS A 339 0.68 18.72 -2.10
C HIS A 339 1.33 18.44 -3.47
N GLN A 340 0.79 17.49 -4.22
CA GLN A 340 1.17 17.19 -5.62
C GLN A 340 2.68 16.89 -5.77
N GLY A 341 3.25 16.16 -4.82
CA GLY A 341 4.67 15.77 -4.75
C GLY A 341 5.59 16.82 -4.12
N LYS A 342 5.11 18.05 -3.87
CA LYS A 342 5.90 19.18 -3.36
C LYS A 342 6.12 19.11 -1.85
N TYR A 343 7.30 19.55 -1.41
CA TYR A 343 7.65 19.69 0.00
C TYR A 343 7.15 21.06 0.52
N VAL A 344 5.93 21.10 1.04
CA VAL A 344 5.31 22.31 1.61
C VAL A 344 4.90 22.04 3.06
N PHE A 345 5.21 22.97 3.95
CA PHE A 345 4.79 22.99 5.34
C PHE A 345 4.05 24.31 5.62
N HIS A 346 2.89 24.24 6.26
CA HIS A 346 2.09 25.43 6.59
C HIS A 346 2.19 25.78 8.07
N THR A 347 2.35 27.08 8.35
CA THR A 347 2.39 27.65 9.71
C THR A 347 1.48 28.89 9.77
N ILE A 348 0.89 29.19 10.93
CA ILE A 348 0.01 30.36 11.12
C ILE A 348 0.80 31.52 11.73
N ALA A 349 0.63 32.72 11.18
CA ALA A 349 1.46 33.90 11.46
C ALA A 349 1.63 34.27 12.94
N ASP A 350 0.58 34.16 13.74
CA ASP A 350 0.54 34.49 15.17
C ASP A 350 0.46 33.25 16.10
N SER A 351 0.29 32.06 15.53
CA SER A 351 0.15 30.78 16.24
C SER A 351 0.93 29.67 15.52
N PRO A 352 2.28 29.71 15.53
CA PRO A 352 3.11 28.91 14.63
C PRO A 352 2.89 27.39 14.80
N ASN A 353 2.95 26.65 13.70
CA ASN A 353 2.86 25.20 13.69
C ASN A 353 4.22 24.55 14.01
N SER A 354 4.13 23.34 14.56
CA SER A 354 5.24 22.42 14.82
C SER A 354 5.67 21.72 13.52
N LEU A 355 6.98 21.70 13.26
CA LEU A 355 7.62 20.78 12.32
C LEU A 355 8.57 19.88 13.10
N SER A 356 8.29 18.58 13.09
CA SER A 356 9.09 17.55 13.76
C SER A 356 10.20 17.04 12.86
N PHE A 357 11.38 16.81 13.43
CA PHE A 357 12.51 16.12 12.82
C PHE A 357 12.85 14.88 13.65
N ASP A 358 12.45 13.69 13.21
CA ASP A 358 12.77 12.42 13.87
C ASP A 358 14.15 11.92 13.45
N PHE A 359 14.92 11.38 14.40
CA PHE A 359 16.28 10.89 14.18
C PHE A 359 16.44 9.40 14.54
N TRP A 360 17.25 8.69 13.76
CA TRP A 360 17.66 7.30 14.04
C TRP A 360 18.97 6.95 13.33
N GLY A 361 19.69 5.96 13.86
CA GLY A 361 20.98 5.52 13.34
C GLY A 361 21.99 5.25 14.45
N ASN A 362 23.23 4.97 14.08
CA ASN A 362 24.28 4.65 15.05
C ASN A 362 24.99 5.94 15.52
N ARG A 363 24.80 6.32 16.78
CA ARG A 363 25.46 7.50 17.36
C ARG A 363 26.98 7.32 17.48
N ASP A 364 27.44 6.09 17.71
CA ASP A 364 28.86 5.79 17.95
C ASP A 364 29.73 5.95 16.67
N GLU A 365 29.08 5.97 15.50
CA GLU A 365 29.72 6.26 14.20
C GLU A 365 29.88 7.76 13.91
N THR A 366 29.41 8.64 14.80
CA THR A 366 29.47 10.11 14.63
C THR A 366 30.34 10.78 15.70
N LYS A 367 31.11 11.80 15.30
CA LYS A 367 31.99 12.55 16.20
C LYS A 367 31.38 13.89 16.62
N ASP A 368 30.93 14.68 15.64
CA ASP A 368 30.43 16.03 15.81
C ASP A 368 29.10 16.22 15.06
N LEU A 369 28.13 15.36 15.42
CA LEU A 369 26.79 15.38 14.85
C LEU A 369 26.04 16.68 15.18
N ALA A 370 25.59 17.37 14.14
CA ALA A 370 24.68 18.50 14.21
C ALA A 370 23.49 18.32 13.26
N PHE A 371 22.34 18.87 13.65
CA PHE A 371 21.21 19.12 12.75
C PHE A 371 21.21 20.59 12.36
N VAL A 372 21.16 20.88 11.05
CA VAL A 372 21.30 22.23 10.50
C VAL A 372 20.03 22.62 9.77
N LEU A 373 19.50 23.80 10.10
CA LEU A 373 18.40 24.48 9.42
C LEU A 373 18.89 25.80 8.82
N GLU A 374 18.68 26.02 7.53
CA GLU A 374 18.93 27.31 6.85
C GLU A 374 17.57 27.93 6.48
N VAL A 375 17.28 29.13 6.98
CA VAL A 375 16.04 29.88 6.69
C VAL A 375 16.36 31.26 6.09
N PRO A 376 15.50 31.78 5.18
CA PRO A 376 15.76 33.04 4.46
C PRO A 376 15.36 34.26 5.32
N PRO A 377 15.66 35.50 4.87
CA PRO A 377 15.25 36.72 5.56
C PRO A 377 13.73 36.81 5.70
N GLY A 378 13.24 37.41 6.78
CA GLY A 378 11.80 37.52 7.06
C GLY A 378 11.18 36.26 7.68
N LEU A 379 11.93 35.16 7.82
CA LEU A 379 11.53 33.95 8.55
C LEU A 379 12.54 33.63 9.66
N LYS A 380 12.07 33.12 10.79
CA LYS A 380 12.90 32.69 11.92
C LYS A 380 12.42 31.35 12.49
N VAL A 381 13.35 30.61 13.10
CA VAL A 381 13.02 29.53 14.03
C VAL A 381 12.89 30.15 15.42
N ALA A 382 11.69 30.12 16.01
CA ALA A 382 11.45 30.75 17.32
C ALA A 382 11.98 29.91 18.48
N GLU A 383 11.71 28.60 18.43
CA GLU A 383 12.25 27.62 19.36
C GLU A 383 12.39 26.27 18.66
N CYS A 384 13.30 25.46 19.18
CA CYS A 384 13.41 24.05 18.89
C CYS A 384 13.58 23.30 20.22
N PHE A 385 12.90 22.17 20.42
CA PHE A 385 12.97 21.41 21.66
C PHE A 385 13.00 19.89 21.40
N SER A 386 13.63 19.15 22.31
CA SER A 386 13.58 17.67 22.31
C SER A 386 12.24 17.23 22.93
N SER A 387 11.39 16.52 22.17
CA SER A 387 10.01 16.22 22.63
C SER A 387 9.82 14.92 23.41
N HIS A 388 10.79 14.00 23.39
CA HIS A 388 10.71 12.76 24.16
C HIS A 388 10.71 13.08 25.65
N SER A 389 9.87 12.40 26.43
CA SER A 389 9.75 12.64 27.87
C SER A 389 11.12 12.68 28.54
N GLU A 390 11.90 11.59 28.48
CA GLU A 390 13.22 11.44 29.12
C GLU A 390 14.17 12.65 28.99
N VAL A 391 14.19 13.31 27.83
CA VAL A 391 15.10 14.41 27.48
C VAL A 391 14.38 15.73 27.18
N TYR A 392 13.15 15.89 27.67
CA TYR A 392 12.32 17.06 27.42
C TYR A 392 13.02 18.36 27.86
N ARG A 393 13.43 19.18 26.89
CA ARG A 393 14.08 20.50 27.09
C ARG A 393 14.16 21.31 25.80
N ARG A 394 14.32 22.63 25.94
CA ARG A 394 14.70 23.55 24.86
C ARG A 394 16.11 23.23 24.39
N GLU A 395 16.35 23.25 23.08
CA GLU A 395 17.67 23.08 22.50
C GLU A 395 18.15 24.42 21.91
N THR A 396 19.37 24.81 22.26
CA THR A 396 19.97 26.09 21.82
C THR A 396 20.87 25.84 20.60
N PRO A 397 20.62 26.51 19.47
CA PRO A 397 21.46 26.41 18.27
C PRO A 397 22.65 27.37 18.31
N GLU A 398 23.72 26.99 17.63
CA GLU A 398 24.69 27.95 17.08
C GLU A 398 24.04 28.67 15.90
N VAL A 399 24.02 30.01 15.91
CA VAL A 399 23.39 30.81 14.84
C VAL A 399 24.46 31.57 14.06
N THR A 400 24.44 31.42 12.74
CA THR A 400 25.37 32.06 11.79
C THR A 400 24.63 32.55 10.54
N THR A 401 25.25 33.44 9.77
CA THR A 401 24.72 33.86 8.45
C THR A 401 25.50 33.14 7.35
N VAL A 402 24.79 32.63 6.33
CA VAL A 402 25.39 31.97 5.15
C VAL A 402 24.73 32.46 3.88
N ARG A 403 25.48 32.55 2.78
CA ARG A 403 24.96 33.06 1.50
C ARG A 403 24.65 31.91 0.53
N ARG A 404 23.44 31.90 -0.05
CA ARG A 404 23.00 30.96 -1.09
C ARG A 404 22.39 31.77 -2.23
N ASP A 405 22.87 31.57 -3.45
CA ASP A 405 22.30 32.17 -4.67
C ASP A 405 22.10 33.70 -4.56
N GLY A 406 23.05 34.37 -3.90
CA GLY A 406 23.04 35.82 -3.65
C GLY A 406 22.28 36.27 -2.39
N VAL A 407 21.41 35.43 -1.82
CA VAL A 407 20.55 35.70 -0.65
C VAL A 407 21.24 35.26 0.66
N GLU A 408 21.04 36.02 1.74
CA GLU A 408 21.58 35.71 3.08
C GLU A 408 20.58 34.89 3.90
N TYR A 409 20.97 33.69 4.32
CA TYR A 409 20.19 32.78 5.15
C TYR A 409 20.72 32.78 6.59
N LYS A 410 19.82 32.70 7.56
CA LYS A 410 20.15 32.38 8.95
C LYS A 410 20.30 30.86 9.07
N ARG A 411 21.49 30.40 9.42
CA ARG A 411 21.81 28.99 9.71
C ARG A 411 21.74 28.75 11.21
N TYR A 412 20.87 27.84 11.62
CA TYR A 412 20.72 27.33 12.98
C TYR A 412 21.31 25.92 13.05
N ALA A 413 22.39 25.72 13.79
CA ALA A 413 23.05 24.42 13.96
C ALA A 413 22.86 23.88 15.39
N TYR A 414 22.12 22.78 15.52
CA TYR A 414 21.79 22.13 16.78
C TYR A 414 22.75 20.96 17.04
N ARG A 415 23.69 21.16 17.97
CA ARG A 415 24.67 20.15 18.42
C ARG A 415 24.29 19.57 19.77
N LYS A 416 24.73 18.34 20.04
CA LYS A 416 24.62 17.68 21.38
C LYS A 416 23.20 17.69 21.98
N THR A 417 22.17 17.59 21.12
CA THR A 417 20.77 17.67 21.55
C THR A 417 20.31 16.45 22.35
N GLY A 418 19.25 16.61 23.14
CA GLY A 418 18.62 15.52 23.87
C GLY A 418 18.11 14.43 22.93
N ALA A 419 17.51 14.80 21.79
CA ALA A 419 17.09 13.87 20.76
C ALA A 419 18.24 12.96 20.27
N PHE A 420 19.47 13.48 20.13
CA PHE A 420 20.64 12.68 19.77
C PHE A 420 21.16 11.79 20.90
N SER A 421 20.96 12.14 22.18
CA SER A 421 21.46 11.33 23.31
C SER A 421 20.61 10.10 23.64
N ILE A 422 19.36 10.04 23.16
CA ILE A 422 18.47 8.87 23.28
C ILE A 422 18.11 8.23 21.93
N MET A 423 18.80 8.63 20.86
CA MET A 423 18.59 8.09 19.53
C MET A 423 18.87 6.59 19.52
N GLU A 424 18.00 5.82 18.86
CA GLU A 424 18.23 4.38 18.65
C GLU A 424 18.64 4.09 17.20
N PRO A 425 19.34 2.97 16.97
CA PRO A 425 19.60 2.40 15.66
C PRO A 425 18.39 2.29 14.73
N SER A 426 17.24 1.90 15.28
CA SER A 426 15.96 1.85 14.59
C SER A 426 15.07 3.01 15.02
N ARG A 427 14.36 3.60 14.06
CA ARG A 427 13.42 4.70 14.35
C ARG A 427 12.36 4.27 15.36
N ARG A 428 12.15 5.10 16.37
CA ARG A 428 11.02 4.98 17.30
C ARG A 428 10.36 6.34 17.54
N TRP A 429 9.21 6.28 18.17
CA TRP A 429 8.36 7.43 18.44
C TRP A 429 9.03 8.45 19.37
N CYS A 430 8.78 9.74 19.10
CA CYS A 430 9.12 10.89 19.95
C CYS A 430 10.61 11.23 20.05
N ARG A 431 11.52 10.50 19.38
CA ARG A 431 12.96 10.80 19.29
C ARG A 431 13.23 11.85 18.22
N GLN A 432 12.66 13.03 18.48
CA GLN A 432 12.55 14.12 17.53
C GLN A 432 12.90 15.46 18.18
N LEU A 433 13.45 16.35 17.36
CA LEU A 433 13.44 17.78 17.60
C LEU A 433 12.16 18.36 17.01
N VAL A 434 11.50 19.27 17.72
CA VAL A 434 10.29 19.96 17.25
C VAL A 434 10.59 21.44 17.15
N ALA A 435 10.46 22.02 15.95
CA ALA A 435 10.75 23.42 15.67
C ALA A 435 9.47 24.21 15.33
N ALA A 436 9.40 25.46 15.79
CA ALA A 436 8.36 26.42 15.39
C ALA A 436 8.93 27.44 14.41
N PHE A 437 8.28 27.58 13.26
CA PHE A 437 8.60 28.59 12.24
C PHE A 437 7.57 29.72 12.29
N GLU A 438 8.04 30.96 12.47
CA GLU A 438 7.21 32.16 12.44
C GLU A 438 7.88 33.25 11.58
N PRO A 439 7.10 34.13 10.92
CA PRO A 439 7.64 35.27 10.21
C PRO A 439 8.26 36.27 11.18
N GLU A 440 9.21 37.08 10.72
CA GLU A 440 9.77 38.18 11.52
C GLU A 440 8.77 39.34 11.69
N ASP A 441 7.88 39.52 10.72
CA ASP A 441 6.70 40.39 10.80
C ASP A 441 5.41 39.56 10.65
N ALA A 442 4.57 39.55 11.69
CA ALA A 442 3.28 38.85 11.71
C ALA A 442 2.11 39.65 11.11
N LYS A 443 2.32 40.89 10.64
CA LYS A 443 1.25 41.79 10.14
C LYS A 443 1.24 42.00 8.62
N GLY A 444 2.26 41.56 7.89
CA GLY A 444 2.32 41.65 6.44
C GLY A 444 1.20 40.90 5.71
N PRO A 445 1.06 41.08 4.38
CA PRO A 445 0.07 40.35 3.59
C PRO A 445 0.33 38.84 3.65
N PHE A 446 -0.73 38.04 3.58
CA PHE A 446 -0.68 36.57 3.60
C PHE A 446 -1.57 35.97 2.50
N PRO A 447 -1.25 34.75 2.00
CA PRO A 447 -0.12 33.90 2.39
C PRO A 447 1.24 34.42 1.92
N ARG A 448 2.31 33.96 2.58
CA ARG A 448 3.71 34.19 2.15
C ARG A 448 4.48 32.88 2.12
N ASP A 449 5.29 32.69 1.08
CA ASP A 449 6.11 31.49 0.87
C ASP A 449 7.59 31.83 1.07
N PHE A 450 8.28 30.99 1.83
CA PHE A 450 9.72 31.09 2.10
C PHE A 450 10.39 29.76 1.76
N GLU A 451 11.50 29.77 1.01
CA GLU A 451 12.30 28.56 0.79
C GLU A 451 13.29 28.37 1.96
N ALA A 452 13.17 27.26 2.67
CA ALA A 452 14.07 26.85 3.74
C ALA A 452 14.76 25.52 3.37
N SER A 453 15.83 25.15 4.07
CA SER A 453 16.47 23.86 3.89
C SER A 453 17.00 23.24 5.18
N PHE A 454 17.18 21.93 5.18
CA PHE A 454 17.75 21.18 6.31
C PHE A 454 18.74 20.09 5.88
N CYS A 455 19.69 19.79 6.75
CA CYS A 455 20.58 18.63 6.66
C CYS A 455 21.12 18.21 8.04
N LEU A 456 21.75 17.04 8.09
CA LEU A 456 22.68 16.64 9.14
C LEU A 456 24.13 16.87 8.69
N THR A 457 25.00 17.23 9.64
CA THR A 457 26.47 17.33 9.46
C THR A 457 27.21 16.55 10.56
N ASP A 458 28.38 15.99 10.25
CA ASP A 458 29.28 15.29 11.19
C ASP A 458 30.72 15.67 10.87
N GLY A 459 31.24 16.68 11.58
CA GLY A 459 32.45 17.39 11.16
C GLY A 459 32.30 17.96 9.75
N GLU A 460 33.20 17.59 8.84
CA GLU A 460 33.17 18.02 7.43
C GLU A 460 32.11 17.27 6.58
N LYS A 461 31.59 16.13 7.05
CA LYS A 461 30.61 15.35 6.30
C LYS A 461 29.25 16.04 6.36
N THR A 462 28.57 16.13 5.22
CA THR A 462 27.22 16.69 5.11
C THR A 462 26.30 15.69 4.42
N SER A 463 25.16 15.38 5.04
CA SER A 463 24.09 14.59 4.42
C SER A 463 23.37 15.40 3.32
N PRO A 464 22.62 14.76 2.40
CA PRO A 464 21.92 15.48 1.33
C PRO A 464 21.01 16.60 1.86
N VAL A 465 21.26 17.83 1.40
CA VAL A 465 20.46 19.03 1.75
C VAL A 465 19.06 18.90 1.14
N ARG A 466 18.03 19.05 1.98
CA ARG A 466 16.62 18.99 1.55
C ARG A 466 16.01 20.39 1.62
N LYS A 467 15.56 20.91 0.48
CA LYS A 467 14.83 22.19 0.36
C LYS A 467 13.32 21.98 0.51
N PHE A 468 12.63 22.96 1.09
CA PHE A 468 11.17 22.96 1.26
C PHE A 468 10.58 24.37 1.36
N THR A 469 9.29 24.50 1.08
CA THR A 469 8.56 25.76 1.24
C THR A 469 7.86 25.83 2.60
N VAL A 470 8.15 26.86 3.38
CA VAL A 470 7.34 27.27 4.53
C VAL A 470 6.30 28.28 4.04
N ARG A 471 5.03 27.90 4.04
CA ARG A 471 3.90 28.77 3.71
C ARG A 471 3.27 29.32 4.98
N VAL A 472 3.44 30.61 5.22
CA VAL A 472 2.81 31.32 6.34
C VAL A 472 1.40 31.73 5.95
N LEU A 473 0.42 31.22 6.69
CA LEU A 473 -1.01 31.50 6.58
C LEU A 473 -1.38 32.71 7.47
N PRO A 474 -2.47 33.43 7.14
CA PRO A 474 -2.98 34.48 8.02
C PRO A 474 -3.40 33.91 9.39
N PRO A 475 -3.50 34.77 10.43
CA PRO A 475 -4.15 34.43 11.69
C PRO A 475 -5.51 33.75 11.50
N LEU A 476 -5.88 32.85 12.41
CA LEU A 476 -7.19 32.23 12.36
C LEU A 476 -8.29 33.24 12.68
N GLU A 477 -9.35 33.22 11.89
CA GLU A 477 -10.57 33.96 12.18
C GLU A 477 -11.23 33.41 13.44
N LYS A 478 -11.55 34.28 14.39
CA LYS A 478 -12.25 33.89 15.62
C LYS A 478 -13.68 33.47 15.30
N ARG A 479 -14.05 32.26 15.71
CA ARG A 479 -15.36 31.68 15.42
C ARG A 479 -15.98 31.08 16.69
N LYS A 480 -17.30 30.93 16.67
CA LYS A 480 -18.05 30.28 17.75
C LYS A 480 -17.75 28.79 17.71
N ASN A 481 -17.30 28.23 18.84
CA ASN A 481 -17.10 26.79 18.98
C ASN A 481 -18.37 26.08 19.53
N PRO A 482 -18.55 24.78 19.23
CA PRO A 482 -19.66 23.98 19.74
C PRO A 482 -19.49 23.68 21.23
N LYS A 483 -20.60 23.42 21.95
CA LYS A 483 -20.64 23.20 23.40
C LYS A 483 -20.40 21.74 23.79
N HIS A 484 -20.82 20.82 22.93
CA HIS A 484 -20.95 19.39 23.20
C HIS A 484 -20.16 18.53 22.20
N PHE A 485 -20.01 18.97 20.95
CA PHE A 485 -19.11 18.33 19.99
C PHE A 485 -17.65 18.70 20.31
N ARG A 486 -16.77 17.70 20.41
CA ARG A 486 -15.37 17.92 20.85
C ARG A 486 -14.36 17.20 19.95
N ILE A 487 -13.24 17.85 19.67
CA ILE A 487 -12.13 17.24 18.95
C ILE A 487 -10.98 16.93 19.92
N TYR A 488 -10.48 15.70 19.82
CA TYR A 488 -9.38 15.17 20.62
C TYR A 488 -8.15 14.94 19.76
N SER A 489 -6.96 14.99 20.36
CA SER A 489 -5.71 14.50 19.77
C SER A 489 -5.23 13.27 20.52
N TRP A 490 -4.92 12.19 19.80
CA TRP A 490 -4.40 10.94 20.39
C TRP A 490 -3.01 11.10 21.02
N SER A 491 -2.19 12.00 20.47
CA SER A 491 -0.89 12.42 21.01
C SER A 491 -0.70 13.90 20.68
N ASP A 492 0.04 14.61 21.53
CA ASP A 492 0.09 16.08 21.55
C ASP A 492 1.50 16.64 21.86
N HIS A 493 2.51 15.78 21.79
CA HIS A 493 3.83 16.09 22.34
C HIS A 493 4.59 17.19 21.58
N ASP A 494 4.13 17.55 20.38
CA ASP A 494 4.71 18.58 19.52
C ASP A 494 4.16 19.99 19.79
N MET A 495 3.15 20.16 20.66
CA MET A 495 2.75 21.48 21.16
C MET A 495 3.47 21.90 22.47
N ASN A 496 4.27 21.02 23.08
CA ASN A 496 4.95 21.24 24.36
C ASN A 496 6.21 22.12 24.25
N PHE A 497 6.08 23.37 23.79
CA PHE A 497 7.22 24.30 23.78
C PHE A 497 7.61 24.74 25.20
N PRO A 498 8.88 24.58 25.65
CA PRO A 498 9.32 25.05 26.95
C PRO A 498 9.24 26.57 27.16
N ASP A 499 9.36 27.40 26.12
CA ASP A 499 9.06 28.83 26.23
C ASP A 499 7.54 29.04 26.39
N ALA A 500 7.12 29.44 27.59
CA ALA A 500 5.72 29.68 27.92
C ALA A 500 5.05 30.71 26.97
N ALA A 501 5.76 31.75 26.54
CA ALA A 501 5.19 32.76 25.63
C ALA A 501 4.96 32.19 24.23
N LEU A 502 5.83 31.30 23.76
CA LEU A 502 5.62 30.54 22.52
C LEU A 502 4.52 29.49 22.69
N PHE A 503 4.52 28.73 23.78
CA PHE A 503 3.47 27.76 24.12
C PHE A 503 2.07 28.39 24.07
N PHE A 504 1.87 29.54 24.71
CA PHE A 504 0.60 30.25 24.69
C PHE A 504 0.18 30.70 23.27
N ARG A 505 1.12 31.10 22.41
CA ARG A 505 0.83 31.35 20.99
C ARG A 505 0.47 30.05 20.26
N VAL A 506 1.23 28.98 20.48
CA VAL A 506 1.07 27.68 19.81
C VAL A 506 -0.28 27.04 20.12
N ILE A 507 -0.76 27.08 21.37
CA ILE A 507 -2.08 26.54 21.74
C ILE A 507 -3.24 27.39 21.23
N GLY A 508 -3.02 28.67 20.88
CA GLY A 508 -4.08 29.57 20.39
C GLY A 508 -4.88 28.99 19.22
N LYS A 509 -4.21 28.45 18.20
CA LYS A 509 -4.90 27.76 17.08
C LYS A 509 -5.65 26.50 17.49
N TYR A 510 -5.21 25.79 18.53
CA TYR A 510 -5.91 24.61 19.04
C TYR A 510 -7.19 25.03 19.75
N GLU A 511 -7.17 26.12 20.51
CA GLU A 511 -8.34 26.67 21.19
C GLU A 511 -9.36 27.26 20.20
N GLU A 512 -8.92 28.06 19.23
CA GLU A 512 -9.78 28.60 18.17
C GLU A 512 -10.38 27.46 17.31
N ALA A 513 -9.64 26.38 17.05
CA ALA A 513 -10.15 25.18 16.35
C ALA A 513 -10.84 24.13 17.26
N ALA A 514 -11.04 24.41 18.55
CA ALA A 514 -11.62 23.51 19.56
C ALA A 514 -10.98 22.09 19.66
N LEU A 515 -9.67 22.00 19.44
CA LEU A 515 -8.81 20.87 19.79
C LEU A 515 -8.34 20.99 21.26
N THR A 516 -9.28 21.15 22.19
CA THR A 516 -8.98 21.43 23.61
C THR A 516 -8.95 20.15 24.46
N SER A 517 -8.05 19.23 24.08
CA SER A 517 -7.80 17.97 24.79
C SER A 517 -6.31 17.70 24.94
N ARG A 518 -5.90 17.05 26.02
CA ARG A 518 -4.49 16.76 26.29
C ARG A 518 -4.29 15.47 27.08
N GLY A 519 -3.21 14.76 26.78
CA GLY A 519 -2.79 13.61 27.58
C GLY A 519 -2.13 14.06 28.88
N ARG A 520 -2.55 13.50 30.02
CA ARG A 520 -1.87 13.66 31.32
C ARG A 520 -0.40 13.26 31.19
N ASN A 521 0.50 14.01 31.81
CA ASN A 521 1.92 13.67 31.87
C ASN A 521 2.40 13.41 33.30
N ASP A 522 3.38 12.53 33.51
CA ASP A 522 3.97 12.30 34.84
C ASP A 522 5.11 13.29 35.18
N ARG A 523 5.71 13.94 34.16
CA ARG A 523 6.79 14.91 34.37
C ARG A 523 6.34 16.18 35.08
N PRO A 524 7.05 16.64 36.14
CA PRO A 524 6.70 17.86 36.88
C PRO A 524 6.60 19.13 36.02
N GLU A 525 7.42 19.26 34.97
CA GLU A 525 7.40 20.41 34.07
C GLU A 525 6.15 20.42 33.20
N LEU A 526 5.77 19.25 32.67
CA LEU A 526 4.59 19.09 31.82
C LEU A 526 3.30 19.16 32.63
N ARG A 527 3.26 18.63 33.87
CA ARG A 527 2.11 18.81 34.79
C ARG A 527 1.78 20.26 35.11
N LYS A 528 2.76 21.18 35.08
CA LYS A 528 2.50 22.62 35.18
C LYS A 528 1.71 23.15 33.97
N LEU A 529 2.00 22.65 32.77
CA LEU A 529 1.23 22.96 31.56
C LEU A 529 -0.16 22.35 31.63
N ASP A 530 -0.28 21.09 32.06
CA ASP A 530 -1.57 20.41 32.27
C ASP A 530 -2.49 21.25 33.18
N ALA A 531 -1.99 21.69 34.34
CA ALA A 531 -2.74 22.53 35.29
C ALA A 531 -3.07 23.95 34.78
N ILE A 532 -2.31 24.49 33.81
CA ILE A 532 -2.62 25.74 33.12
C ILE A 532 -3.76 25.51 32.11
N LEU A 533 -3.69 24.41 31.35
CA LEU A 533 -4.69 24.07 30.33
C LEU A 533 -6.02 23.65 30.97
N GLU A 534 -6.02 22.94 32.10
CA GLU A 534 -7.21 22.67 32.92
C GLU A 534 -7.98 23.97 33.23
N LYS A 535 -7.27 25.00 33.71
CA LYS A 535 -7.86 26.32 34.03
C LYS A 535 -8.38 27.08 32.81
N ARG A 536 -7.97 26.68 31.60
CA ARG A 536 -8.45 27.18 30.31
C ARG A 536 -9.57 26.33 29.72
N GLY A 537 -10.06 25.32 30.45
CA GLY A 537 -11.17 24.45 30.02
C GLY A 537 -10.76 23.29 29.12
N TRP A 538 -9.47 22.95 29.03
CA TRP A 538 -9.02 21.76 28.31
C TRP A 538 -9.38 20.49 29.07
N ASN A 539 -9.73 19.43 28.31
CA ASN A 539 -10.08 18.13 28.86
C ASN A 539 -8.83 17.25 28.94
N MET A 540 -8.56 16.70 30.12
CA MET A 540 -7.41 15.83 30.36
C MET A 540 -7.80 14.36 30.19
N HIS A 541 -6.89 13.57 29.63
CA HIS A 541 -7.08 12.13 29.45
C HIS A 541 -5.86 11.30 29.85
N CYS A 542 -6.09 10.10 30.36
CA CYS A 542 -5.10 9.07 30.69
C CYS A 542 -5.18 7.97 29.62
N PRO A 543 -4.20 7.84 28.72
CA PRO A 543 -4.14 6.71 27.80
C PRO A 543 -3.76 5.42 28.55
N MET A 544 -4.56 4.37 28.39
CA MET A 544 -4.34 3.03 28.92
C MET A 544 -3.99 2.08 27.79
N GLN A 545 -2.80 1.47 27.88
CA GLN A 545 -2.30 0.52 26.88
C GLN A 545 -2.93 -0.88 27.06
N ASP A 546 -2.72 -1.79 26.10
CA ASP A 546 -3.12 -3.19 26.24
C ASP A 546 -2.33 -3.92 27.35
N TYR A 547 -2.91 -3.96 28.55
CA TYR A 547 -2.36 -4.68 29.70
C TYR A 547 -2.43 -6.22 29.57
N THR A 548 -3.05 -6.79 28.53
CA THR A 548 -2.91 -8.22 28.23
C THR A 548 -1.54 -8.54 27.63
N GLN A 549 -0.74 -7.53 27.24
CA GLN A 549 0.60 -7.71 26.70
C GLN A 549 1.67 -7.62 27.80
N LYS A 550 2.53 -8.65 27.89
CA LYS A 550 3.66 -8.76 28.81
C LYS A 550 4.56 -7.51 28.80
N ARG A 551 4.77 -6.89 27.62
CA ARG A 551 5.60 -5.68 27.50
C ARG A 551 5.05 -4.46 28.27
N ILE A 552 3.75 -4.44 28.58
CA ILE A 552 3.07 -3.34 29.28
C ILE A 552 3.03 -3.60 30.79
N VAL A 553 2.62 -4.79 31.22
CA VAL A 553 2.65 -5.22 32.64
C VAL A 553 4.07 -5.52 33.16
N GLY A 554 5.05 -5.60 32.27
CA GLY A 554 6.47 -5.79 32.57
C GLY A 554 6.78 -7.09 33.32
N ASN A 555 7.87 -7.06 34.09
CA ASN A 555 8.38 -8.20 34.86
C ASN A 555 7.49 -8.59 36.07
N MET A 556 6.36 -7.90 36.27
CA MET A 556 5.38 -8.21 37.32
C MET A 556 4.84 -9.64 37.15
N VAL A 557 4.41 -9.99 35.93
CA VAL A 557 3.78 -11.29 35.65
C VAL A 557 4.77 -12.44 35.75
N ASP A 558 6.03 -12.25 35.36
CA ASP A 558 7.05 -13.31 35.46
C ASP A 558 7.25 -13.83 36.88
N LYS A 559 7.00 -12.98 37.89
CA LYS A 559 7.08 -13.32 39.31
C LYS A 559 5.84 -14.03 39.85
N LEU A 560 4.75 -14.11 39.08
CA LEU A 560 3.51 -14.77 39.51
C LEU A 560 3.62 -16.29 39.30
N PRO A 561 3.24 -17.11 40.29
CA PRO A 561 3.32 -18.57 40.21
C PRO A 561 2.25 -19.18 39.29
N ASP A 562 1.12 -18.50 39.12
CA ASP A 562 -0.06 -18.95 38.39
C ASP A 562 -0.14 -18.41 36.95
N LYS A 563 0.88 -17.67 36.50
CA LYS A 563 0.92 -17.01 35.17
C LYS A 563 0.56 -17.95 34.02
N ARG A 564 -0.28 -17.48 33.10
CA ARG A 564 -0.59 -18.20 31.85
C ARG A 564 -0.48 -17.26 30.65
N TYR A 565 0.42 -17.60 29.74
CA TYR A 565 0.50 -16.95 28.44
C TYR A 565 -0.53 -17.52 27.46
N ALA A 566 -0.81 -16.77 26.40
CA ALA A 566 -1.61 -17.24 25.29
C ALA A 566 -0.91 -18.41 24.58
N VAL A 567 -1.69 -19.40 24.12
CA VAL A 567 -1.21 -20.53 23.32
C VAL A 567 -1.69 -20.36 21.89
N GLU A 568 -0.78 -20.46 20.93
CA GLU A 568 -1.08 -20.42 19.49
C GLU A 568 -1.85 -21.67 19.06
N TRP A 569 -2.58 -21.59 17.93
CA TRP A 569 -3.33 -22.72 17.35
C TRP A 569 -2.49 -23.99 17.09
N ASN A 570 -1.18 -23.81 16.87
CA ASN A 570 -0.19 -24.86 16.65
C ASN A 570 0.32 -25.50 17.98
N GLY A 571 -0.21 -25.09 19.13
CA GLY A 571 0.18 -25.57 20.47
C GLY A 571 1.37 -24.84 21.10
N LYS A 572 2.01 -23.89 20.40
CA LYS A 572 3.15 -23.12 20.92
C LYS A 572 2.67 -22.08 21.93
N THR A 573 3.26 -22.08 23.12
CA THR A 573 3.06 -21.02 24.11
C THR A 573 3.74 -19.74 23.64
N GLY A 574 2.98 -18.67 23.46
CA GLY A 574 3.51 -17.34 23.18
C GLY A 574 4.20 -16.74 24.42
N THR A 575 5.04 -15.73 24.21
CA THR A 575 5.76 -15.03 25.29
C THR A 575 5.31 -13.58 25.49
N HIS A 576 4.47 -13.06 24.57
CA HIS A 576 4.11 -11.65 24.51
C HIS A 576 2.71 -11.35 25.06
N ASN A 577 1.74 -12.25 24.89
CA ASN A 577 0.34 -12.02 25.28
C ASN A 577 -0.07 -12.98 26.40
N LEU A 578 -0.85 -12.49 27.35
CA LEU A 578 -1.45 -13.29 28.42
C LEU A 578 -2.67 -14.06 27.90
N CYS A 579 -3.00 -15.16 28.55
CA CYS A 579 -4.26 -15.86 28.29
C CYS A 579 -5.43 -14.97 28.81
N PRO A 580 -6.46 -14.64 28.01
CA PRO A 580 -7.55 -13.79 28.48
C PRO A 580 -8.31 -14.35 29.69
N GLU A 581 -8.48 -15.68 29.75
CA GLU A 581 -9.08 -16.34 30.93
C GLU A 581 -8.20 -16.21 32.17
N TYR A 582 -6.88 -16.13 32.04
CA TYR A 582 -5.99 -15.85 33.18
C TYR A 582 -6.07 -14.38 33.62
N TYR A 583 -6.14 -13.46 32.65
CA TYR A 583 -6.29 -12.03 32.92
C TYR A 583 -7.56 -11.75 33.74
N VAL A 584 -8.66 -12.46 33.43
CA VAL A 584 -9.95 -12.30 34.12
C VAL A 584 -10.05 -13.14 35.41
N ASP A 585 -9.67 -14.42 35.37
CA ASP A 585 -9.98 -15.35 36.47
C ASP A 585 -8.93 -15.37 37.61
N SER A 586 -7.70 -14.86 37.42
CA SER A 586 -6.65 -14.92 38.46
C SER A 586 -6.83 -13.83 39.53
N PRO A 587 -7.09 -14.18 40.81
CA PRO A 587 -7.22 -13.19 41.87
C PRO A 587 -5.89 -12.47 42.17
N LEU A 588 -4.77 -13.20 42.06
CA LEU A 588 -3.43 -12.66 42.32
C LEU A 588 -3.00 -11.69 41.21
N PHE A 589 -3.26 -12.01 39.94
CA PHE A 589 -3.00 -11.08 38.85
C PHE A 589 -3.88 -9.82 38.98
N ARG A 590 -5.17 -9.99 39.29
CA ARG A 590 -6.11 -8.89 39.53
C ARG A 590 -5.64 -7.94 40.65
N GLU A 591 -5.13 -8.46 41.77
CA GLU A 591 -4.55 -7.67 42.85
C GLU A 591 -3.36 -6.81 42.36
N LYS A 592 -2.43 -7.40 41.59
CA LYS A 592 -1.27 -6.67 41.08
C LYS A 592 -1.62 -5.67 39.97
N LEU A 593 -2.62 -5.99 39.14
CA LEU A 593 -3.16 -5.07 38.13
C LEU A 593 -3.82 -3.85 38.78
N GLU A 594 -4.58 -4.03 39.88
CA GLU A 594 -5.13 -2.91 40.66
C GLU A 594 -4.02 -2.01 41.22
N ALA A 595 -2.96 -2.59 41.78
CA ALA A 595 -1.81 -1.84 42.27
C ALA A 595 -1.09 -1.05 41.16
N LEU A 596 -0.96 -1.65 39.96
CA LEU A 596 -0.37 -1.00 38.79
C LEU A 596 -1.19 0.19 38.30
N PHE A 597 -2.52 0.06 38.24
CA PHE A 597 -3.41 1.17 37.87
C PHE A 597 -3.39 2.29 38.92
N ARG A 598 -3.35 1.93 40.21
CA ARG A 598 -3.23 2.88 41.32
C ARG A 598 -1.95 3.71 41.23
N ASP A 599 -0.80 3.07 40.98
CA ASP A 599 0.47 3.78 40.75
C ASP A 599 0.36 4.74 39.55
N MET A 600 -0.08 4.22 38.40
CA MET A 600 -0.18 5.01 37.17
C MET A 600 -1.05 6.26 37.35
N PHE A 601 -2.28 6.12 37.85
CA PHE A 601 -3.18 7.26 38.06
C PHE A 601 -2.64 8.26 39.10
N THR A 602 -1.90 7.77 40.10
CA THR A 602 -1.23 8.66 41.07
C THR A 602 -0.08 9.44 40.44
N ARG A 603 0.76 8.79 39.62
CA ARG A 603 1.88 9.46 38.92
C ARG A 603 1.41 10.48 37.89
N LEU A 604 0.26 10.23 37.26
CA LEU A 604 -0.38 11.11 36.27
C LEU A 604 -1.15 12.29 36.89
N ASP A 605 -1.36 12.36 38.22
CA ASP A 605 -2.28 13.32 38.86
C ASP A 605 -3.71 13.26 38.24
N ALA A 606 -4.25 12.05 38.08
CA ALA A 606 -5.53 11.81 37.43
C ALA A 606 -6.73 12.17 38.35
N LYS A 607 -7.70 12.91 37.82
CA LYS A 607 -8.79 13.57 38.58
C LYS A 607 -10.18 13.12 38.15
N ALA A 608 -11.19 13.33 39.00
CA ALA A 608 -12.58 13.13 38.59
C ALA A 608 -12.92 14.05 37.40
N GLY A 609 -13.63 13.52 36.40
CA GLY A 609 -13.85 14.16 35.12
C GLY A 609 -12.82 13.82 34.04
N ASP A 610 -11.64 13.31 34.41
CA ASP A 610 -10.65 12.85 33.41
C ASP A 610 -11.18 11.68 32.60
N TRP A 611 -10.71 11.61 31.36
CA TRP A 611 -11.03 10.55 30.42
C TRP A 611 -10.00 9.42 30.49
N ILE A 612 -10.45 8.19 30.57
CA ILE A 612 -9.59 7.00 30.61
C ILE A 612 -9.77 6.28 29.28
N LEU A 613 -8.76 6.33 28.41
CA LEU A 613 -8.83 5.82 27.04
C LEU A 613 -8.24 4.41 26.99
N MET A 614 -9.09 3.38 26.89
CA MET A 614 -8.67 1.99 26.81
C MET A 614 -8.31 1.59 25.37
N ASP A 615 -7.04 1.26 25.16
CA ASP A 615 -6.44 0.84 23.89
C ASP A 615 -6.23 -0.68 23.84
N TYR A 616 -7.29 -1.45 24.13
CA TYR A 616 -7.24 -2.93 24.07
C TYR A 616 -7.66 -3.45 22.70
N GLU A 617 -6.69 -3.88 21.90
CA GLU A 617 -6.91 -4.36 20.52
C GLU A 617 -6.65 -5.89 20.39
N PRO A 618 -7.67 -6.76 20.53
CA PRO A 618 -7.50 -8.22 20.51
C PRO A 618 -7.44 -8.79 19.07
N TRP A 619 -6.36 -8.44 18.37
CA TRP A 619 -6.02 -8.96 17.04
C TRP A 619 -5.68 -10.45 17.05
N SER A 620 -5.64 -11.05 15.85
CA SER A 620 -5.30 -12.47 15.64
C SER A 620 -6.24 -13.43 16.40
N ALA A 621 -7.54 -13.11 16.39
CA ALA A 621 -8.61 -13.84 17.07
C ALA A 621 -8.63 -15.35 16.75
N MET A 622 -8.29 -15.71 15.52
CA MET A 622 -8.24 -17.11 15.07
C MET A 622 -6.95 -17.86 15.40
N ASP A 623 -5.91 -17.18 15.88
CA ASP A 623 -4.58 -17.77 16.09
C ASP A 623 -4.23 -17.96 17.57
N THR A 624 -4.91 -17.27 18.48
CA THR A 624 -4.83 -17.48 19.95
C THR A 624 -6.23 -17.37 20.57
N CYS A 625 -6.52 -17.85 21.78
CA CYS A 625 -5.68 -18.62 22.71
C CYS A 625 -6.24 -20.05 22.82
N TYR A 626 -5.47 -21.04 22.36
CA TYR A 626 -5.84 -22.46 22.32
C TYR A 626 -5.32 -23.23 23.55
N CYS A 627 -5.17 -22.58 24.70
CA CYS A 627 -4.73 -23.27 25.92
C CYS A 627 -5.86 -24.19 26.44
N PRO A 628 -5.54 -25.22 27.26
CA PRO A 628 -6.54 -26.17 27.74
C PRO A 628 -7.74 -25.53 28.46
N VAL A 629 -7.55 -24.37 29.11
CA VAL A 629 -8.62 -23.63 29.79
C VAL A 629 -9.58 -22.96 28.80
N CYS A 630 -9.05 -22.26 27.80
CA CYS A 630 -9.86 -21.65 26.75
C CYS A 630 -10.61 -22.70 25.94
N LEU A 631 -9.93 -23.78 25.53
CA LEU A 631 -10.54 -24.90 24.80
C LEU A 631 -11.69 -25.52 25.61
N LYS A 632 -11.48 -25.81 26.90
CA LYS A 632 -12.55 -26.35 27.77
C LYS A 632 -13.77 -25.41 27.86
N LYS A 633 -13.56 -24.09 28.00
CA LYS A 633 -14.67 -23.12 28.04
C LYS A 633 -15.37 -23.00 26.68
N PHE A 634 -14.62 -23.05 25.57
CA PHE A 634 -15.18 -23.05 24.22
C PHE A 634 -16.01 -24.30 23.91
N TYR A 635 -15.51 -25.50 24.23
CA TYR A 635 -16.25 -26.75 24.02
C TYR A 635 -17.56 -26.79 24.83
N ALA A 636 -17.57 -26.22 26.03
CA ALA A 636 -18.78 -26.08 26.85
C ALA A 636 -19.82 -25.12 26.24
N ALA A 637 -19.43 -24.24 25.32
CA ALA A 637 -20.31 -23.35 24.57
C ALA A 637 -20.78 -23.95 23.23
N LEU A 638 -20.21 -25.07 22.76
CA LEU A 638 -20.59 -25.71 21.51
C LEU A 638 -21.80 -26.64 21.67
N PRO A 639 -22.80 -26.58 20.77
CA PRO A 639 -23.89 -27.55 20.73
C PRO A 639 -23.38 -28.99 20.59
N GLY A 640 -23.95 -29.92 21.36
CA GLY A 640 -23.64 -31.35 21.27
C GLY A 640 -22.33 -31.81 21.93
N GLY A 641 -21.61 -30.93 22.63
CA GLY A 641 -20.43 -31.33 23.43
C GLY A 641 -19.23 -31.81 22.61
N VAL A 642 -19.11 -31.34 21.37
CA VAL A 642 -17.99 -31.66 20.47
C VAL A 642 -16.70 -30.98 20.94
N ASN A 643 -15.58 -31.70 20.86
CA ASN A 643 -14.24 -31.22 21.23
C ASN A 643 -13.34 -31.10 19.98
N PRO A 644 -13.61 -30.17 19.04
CA PRO A 644 -12.84 -30.04 17.80
C PRO A 644 -11.38 -29.66 18.06
N SER A 645 -10.46 -30.22 17.25
CA SER A 645 -9.05 -29.81 17.25
C SER A 645 -8.88 -28.33 16.82
N PRO A 646 -7.79 -27.62 17.22
CA PRO A 646 -7.54 -26.24 16.79
C PRO A 646 -7.66 -26.00 15.28
N ASP A 647 -7.18 -26.95 14.45
CA ASP A 647 -7.32 -26.89 12.99
C ASP A 647 -8.76 -27.08 12.51
N GLU A 648 -9.60 -27.79 13.24
CA GLU A 648 -11.04 -27.87 12.95
C GLU A 648 -11.77 -26.62 13.41
N ILE A 649 -11.39 -26.02 14.53
CA ILE A 649 -11.93 -24.74 14.98
C ILE A 649 -11.74 -23.69 13.89
N ARG A 650 -10.50 -23.52 13.39
CA ARG A 650 -10.17 -22.53 12.35
C ARG A 650 -10.87 -22.78 11.00
N ARG A 651 -11.23 -24.02 10.68
CA ARG A 651 -11.83 -24.39 9.38
C ARG A 651 -13.35 -24.57 9.38
N LYS A 652 -13.93 -24.99 10.50
CA LYS A 652 -15.36 -25.35 10.62
C LYS A 652 -16.13 -24.48 11.61
N TYR A 653 -15.47 -24.02 12.69
CA TYR A 653 -16.11 -23.30 13.82
C TYR A 653 -15.58 -21.87 13.99
N ALA A 654 -15.21 -21.22 12.88
CA ALA A 654 -14.54 -19.92 12.93
C ALA A 654 -15.44 -18.79 13.48
N ARG A 655 -16.76 -18.88 13.26
CA ARG A 655 -17.73 -17.90 13.75
C ARG A 655 -18.00 -18.09 15.24
N GLU A 656 -18.16 -19.33 15.68
CA GLU A 656 -18.35 -19.74 17.06
C GLU A 656 -17.12 -19.38 17.90
N TRP A 657 -15.92 -19.61 17.37
CA TRP A 657 -14.68 -19.19 18.02
C TRP A 657 -14.57 -17.67 18.11
N ALA A 658 -14.85 -16.93 17.02
CA ALA A 658 -14.86 -15.48 17.06
C ALA A 658 -15.85 -14.93 18.11
N ALA A 659 -17.06 -15.49 18.20
CA ALA A 659 -18.05 -15.12 19.21
C ALA A 659 -17.57 -15.40 20.65
N PHE A 660 -17.00 -16.58 20.91
CA PHE A 660 -16.37 -16.92 22.19
C PHE A 660 -15.22 -15.96 22.55
N ARG A 661 -14.42 -15.56 21.55
CA ARG A 661 -13.33 -14.61 21.72
C ARG A 661 -13.84 -13.18 21.99
N CYS A 662 -14.94 -12.76 21.36
CA CYS A 662 -15.60 -11.48 21.69
C CYS A 662 -16.13 -11.44 23.13
N ASP A 663 -16.65 -12.56 23.66
CA ASP A 663 -17.01 -12.68 25.09
C ASP A 663 -15.77 -12.55 26.00
N GLN A 664 -14.66 -13.21 25.67
CA GLN A 664 -13.39 -13.05 26.40
C GLN A 664 -12.96 -11.57 26.45
N THR A 665 -13.01 -10.88 25.31
CA THR A 665 -12.69 -9.44 25.21
C THR A 665 -13.63 -8.59 26.06
N ALA A 666 -14.93 -8.85 26.02
CA ALA A 666 -15.91 -8.14 26.84
C ALA A 666 -15.63 -8.32 28.34
N ARG A 667 -15.24 -9.53 28.78
CA ARG A 667 -14.85 -9.80 30.18
C ARG A 667 -13.54 -9.12 30.59
N VAL A 668 -12.54 -9.05 29.70
CA VAL A 668 -11.30 -8.27 29.92
C VAL A 668 -11.61 -6.78 30.08
N ASN A 669 -12.45 -6.22 29.22
CA ASN A 669 -12.88 -4.81 29.29
C ASN A 669 -13.64 -4.53 30.59
N ARG A 670 -14.61 -5.37 30.98
CA ARG A 670 -15.37 -5.24 32.24
C ARG A 670 -14.45 -5.22 33.47
N LEU A 671 -13.47 -6.12 33.56
CA LEU A 671 -12.50 -6.13 34.67
C LEU A 671 -11.65 -4.85 34.69
N THR A 672 -11.18 -4.40 33.52
CA THR A 672 -10.36 -3.19 33.42
C THR A 672 -11.17 -1.97 33.89
N VAL A 673 -12.41 -1.81 33.42
CA VAL A 673 -13.34 -0.77 33.86
C VAL A 673 -13.60 -0.85 35.37
N GLU A 674 -13.84 -2.05 35.92
CA GLU A 674 -14.09 -2.25 37.35
C GLU A 674 -12.93 -1.71 38.20
N LEU A 675 -11.69 -2.05 37.85
CA LEU A 675 -10.50 -1.58 38.57
C LEU A 675 -10.28 -0.07 38.42
N VAL A 676 -10.56 0.49 37.25
CA VAL A 676 -10.48 1.95 36.99
C VAL A 676 -11.51 2.71 37.83
N LYS A 677 -12.79 2.31 37.79
CA LYS A 677 -13.87 2.94 38.58
C LYS A 677 -13.70 2.71 40.08
N LYS A 678 -13.05 1.62 40.51
CA LYS A 678 -12.65 1.37 41.91
C LYS A 678 -11.59 2.36 42.40
N PHE A 679 -10.68 2.83 41.55
CA PHE A 679 -9.75 3.91 41.90
C PHE A 679 -10.48 5.26 42.00
N ASN A 680 -11.29 5.60 41.00
CA ASN A 680 -12.12 6.82 41.02
C ASN A 680 -13.41 6.62 40.18
N PRO A 681 -14.60 6.62 40.79
CA PRO A 681 -15.85 6.44 40.07
C PRO A 681 -16.21 7.63 39.16
N GLY A 682 -15.61 8.80 39.40
CA GLY A 682 -15.81 10.02 38.61
C GLY A 682 -15.01 10.09 37.30
N PHE A 683 -14.21 9.07 36.98
CA PHE A 683 -13.56 8.96 35.67
C PHE A 683 -14.58 8.67 34.55
N THR A 684 -14.34 9.19 33.35
CA THR A 684 -15.09 8.83 32.13
C THR A 684 -14.30 7.76 31.38
N VAL A 685 -14.80 6.53 31.29
CA VAL A 685 -14.08 5.42 30.65
C VAL A 685 -14.55 5.24 29.21
N ILE A 686 -13.60 5.29 28.28
CA ILE A 686 -13.85 5.25 26.84
C ILE A 686 -12.97 4.15 26.26
N ASP A 687 -13.55 3.31 25.42
CA ASP A 687 -12.84 2.18 24.81
C ASP A 687 -12.68 2.40 23.30
N TYR A 688 -11.48 2.12 22.80
CA TYR A 688 -11.16 2.20 21.38
C TYR A 688 -11.64 0.94 20.65
N ASP A 689 -12.49 1.10 19.64
CA ASP A 689 -13.09 -0.01 18.89
C ASP A 689 -13.09 0.24 17.38
N TYR A 690 -13.84 -0.56 16.62
CA TYR A 690 -13.85 -0.53 15.15
C TYR A 690 -15.29 -0.42 14.65
N PRO A 691 -15.55 0.37 13.60
CA PRO A 691 -16.88 0.52 13.06
C PRO A 691 -17.36 -0.74 12.35
N VAL A 692 -18.56 -1.19 12.68
CA VAL A 692 -19.16 -2.43 12.17
C VAL A 692 -20.29 -2.11 11.19
N GLU A 693 -20.38 -2.84 10.07
CA GLU A 693 -21.49 -2.78 9.12
C GLU A 693 -22.72 -3.55 9.68
N PHE A 694 -23.26 -3.12 10.82
CA PHE A 694 -24.34 -3.80 11.58
C PHE A 694 -25.64 -4.05 10.78
N ASN A 695 -25.81 -3.41 9.63
CA ASN A 695 -26.94 -3.60 8.72
C ASN A 695 -26.71 -4.68 7.65
N GLN A 696 -25.50 -5.25 7.53
CA GLN A 696 -25.16 -6.29 6.57
C GLN A 696 -25.31 -7.69 7.18
N PRO A 697 -26.02 -8.64 6.55
CA PRO A 697 -26.08 -10.01 7.01
C PRO A 697 -24.68 -10.66 7.10
N GLY A 698 -24.33 -11.23 8.26
CA GLY A 698 -23.06 -11.93 8.45
C GLY A 698 -21.86 -11.03 8.80
N PHE A 699 -22.10 -9.77 9.22
CA PHE A 699 -21.05 -8.84 9.68
C PHE A 699 -20.14 -9.44 10.77
N GLU A 700 -20.62 -10.43 11.53
CA GLU A 700 -19.89 -11.12 12.59
C GLU A 700 -18.61 -11.79 12.08
N ILE A 701 -18.49 -12.04 10.76
CA ILE A 701 -17.26 -12.56 10.15
C ILE A 701 -16.06 -11.62 10.35
N LEU A 702 -16.29 -10.31 10.50
CA LEU A 702 -15.25 -9.31 10.80
C LEU A 702 -14.53 -9.62 12.12
N PHE A 703 -15.24 -10.23 13.08
CA PHE A 703 -14.67 -10.58 14.38
C PHE A 703 -13.64 -11.72 14.34
N THR A 704 -13.48 -12.38 13.19
CA THR A 704 -12.36 -13.32 12.96
C THR A 704 -11.01 -12.61 12.81
N SER A 705 -10.99 -11.32 12.48
CA SER A 705 -9.77 -10.51 12.45
C SER A 705 -9.53 -9.80 13.78
N VAL A 706 -10.55 -9.11 14.32
CA VAL A 706 -10.52 -8.46 15.64
C VAL A 706 -11.70 -8.95 16.48
N CYS A 707 -11.44 -9.72 17.53
CA CYS A 707 -12.52 -10.26 18.38
C CYS A 707 -13.06 -9.24 19.39
N LYS A 708 -13.66 -8.14 18.89
CA LYS A 708 -14.19 -7.03 19.67
C LYS A 708 -15.55 -6.58 19.14
N ASP A 709 -16.63 -7.09 19.73
CA ASP A 709 -18.00 -6.62 19.48
C ASP A 709 -18.38 -5.58 20.56
N PRO A 710 -18.50 -4.29 20.22
CA PRO A 710 -18.77 -3.22 21.19
C PRO A 710 -20.08 -3.43 21.97
N ARG A 711 -21.07 -4.14 21.40
CA ARG A 711 -22.38 -4.36 22.02
C ARG A 711 -22.34 -5.28 23.25
N LEU A 712 -21.25 -6.04 23.43
CA LEU A 712 -21.09 -7.00 24.54
C LEU A 712 -20.53 -6.37 25.83
N TYR A 713 -20.01 -5.14 25.77
CA TYR A 713 -19.46 -4.42 26.92
C TYR A 713 -19.80 -2.92 26.93
N GLU A 714 -20.60 -2.42 25.99
CA GLU A 714 -21.07 -1.03 25.99
C GLU A 714 -21.75 -0.62 27.30
N ASP A 715 -22.30 -1.55 28.08
CA ASP A 715 -22.96 -1.28 29.36
C ASP A 715 -21.99 -0.83 30.47
N CYS A 716 -20.72 -1.24 30.44
CA CYS A 716 -19.73 -0.84 31.46
C CYS A 716 -18.95 0.44 31.12
N ILE A 717 -18.87 0.83 29.84
CA ILE A 717 -18.14 2.05 29.42
C ILE A 717 -19.05 3.29 29.34
N ASP A 718 -18.45 4.46 29.21
CA ASP A 718 -19.15 5.74 29.08
C ASP A 718 -19.25 6.21 27.60
N ALA A 719 -18.30 5.84 26.73
CA ALA A 719 -18.32 6.13 25.29
C ALA A 719 -17.44 5.18 24.44
N HIS A 720 -17.63 5.21 23.12
CA HIS A 720 -16.86 4.48 22.10
C HIS A 720 -15.91 5.42 21.33
N PHE A 721 -14.70 4.96 21.03
CA PHE A 721 -13.71 5.59 20.14
C PHE A 721 -13.47 4.71 18.90
N SER A 722 -14.35 4.79 17.90
CA SER A 722 -14.34 3.88 16.76
C SER A 722 -13.34 4.27 15.66
N SER A 723 -12.45 3.37 15.26
CA SER A 723 -11.39 3.63 14.28
C SER A 723 -11.87 3.79 12.83
N PHE A 724 -11.74 5.00 12.28
CA PHE A 724 -12.08 5.31 10.88
C PHE A 724 -10.82 5.58 10.04
N TYR A 725 -9.72 4.85 10.26
CA TYR A 725 -8.47 5.05 9.53
C TYR A 725 -8.57 4.70 8.04
N HIS A 726 -9.23 3.58 7.72
CA HIS A 726 -9.32 3.01 6.37
C HIS A 726 -10.65 3.27 5.66
N VAL A 727 -11.57 4.02 6.28
CA VAL A 727 -12.91 4.26 5.75
C VAL A 727 -13.13 5.77 5.62
N LEU A 728 -13.29 6.25 4.38
CA LEU A 728 -13.35 7.68 4.04
C LEU A 728 -14.59 8.04 3.20
N LYS A 729 -14.79 9.35 2.98
CA LYS A 729 -15.76 9.91 2.02
C LYS A 729 -17.18 9.38 2.27
N LYS A 730 -17.94 9.09 1.20
CA LYS A 730 -19.31 8.56 1.27
C LYS A 730 -19.42 7.26 2.08
N LYS A 731 -18.44 6.35 1.98
CA LYS A 731 -18.43 5.11 2.79
C LYS A 731 -18.34 5.41 4.28
N ALA A 732 -17.49 6.36 4.70
CA ALA A 732 -17.43 6.79 6.09
C ALA A 732 -18.75 7.43 6.55
N PHE A 733 -19.30 8.32 5.74
CA PHE A 733 -20.58 8.97 6.00
C PHE A 733 -21.71 7.94 6.26
N ASP A 734 -21.82 6.88 5.46
CA ASP A 734 -22.81 5.83 5.68
C ASP A 734 -22.49 5.00 6.94
N LEU A 735 -21.23 4.60 7.11
CA LEU A 735 -20.82 3.70 8.20
C LEU A 735 -20.90 4.35 9.59
N ILE A 736 -20.61 5.65 9.71
CA ILE A 736 -20.83 6.41 10.95
C ILE A 736 -22.31 6.37 11.34
N ASP A 737 -23.21 6.59 10.38
CA ASP A 737 -24.66 6.61 10.62
C ASP A 737 -25.20 5.23 11.07
N ILE A 738 -24.66 4.14 10.50
CA ILE A 738 -24.94 2.77 10.92
C ILE A 738 -24.51 2.53 12.37
N ASN A 739 -23.31 2.95 12.77
CA ASN A 739 -22.78 2.71 14.11
C ASN A 739 -23.48 3.57 15.17
N VAL A 740 -23.73 4.86 14.89
CA VAL A 740 -24.48 5.75 15.80
C VAL A 740 -25.92 5.27 16.04
N LYS A 741 -26.53 4.57 15.07
CA LYS A 741 -27.88 3.97 15.22
C LYS A 741 -27.89 2.63 15.96
N ALA A 742 -26.77 1.91 15.97
CA ALA A 742 -26.67 0.56 16.54
C ALA A 742 -26.17 0.52 17.99
N LEU A 743 -25.32 1.48 18.37
CA LEU A 743 -24.70 1.57 19.71
C LEU A 743 -25.51 2.48 20.63
N LYS A 744 -25.58 2.13 21.92
CA LYS A 744 -26.38 2.86 22.93
C LYS A 744 -25.57 3.95 23.64
N LYS A 745 -24.24 3.83 23.66
CA LYS A 745 -23.34 4.84 24.23
C LYS A 745 -22.89 5.85 23.17
N PRO A 746 -22.50 7.07 23.58
CA PRO A 746 -21.86 8.05 22.70
C PRO A 746 -20.74 7.47 21.84
N VAL A 747 -20.83 7.71 20.53
CA VAL A 747 -19.74 7.39 19.59
C VAL A 747 -18.93 8.66 19.31
N PHE A 748 -17.62 8.52 19.37
CA PHE A 748 -16.65 9.43 18.78
C PHE A 748 -15.94 8.66 17.67
N MET A 749 -15.79 9.28 16.51
CA MET A 749 -15.03 8.67 15.41
C MET A 749 -13.54 8.96 15.58
N THR A 750 -12.66 8.04 15.17
CA THR A 750 -11.20 8.22 15.26
C THR A 750 -10.61 8.25 13.84
N PRO A 751 -10.75 9.37 13.10
CA PRO A 751 -10.19 9.50 11.75
C PRO A 751 -8.67 9.68 11.77
N SER A 752 -8.02 9.19 10.72
CA SER A 752 -6.58 9.30 10.59
C SER A 752 -6.15 10.53 9.79
N LEU A 753 -5.24 11.31 10.38
CA LEU A 753 -4.33 12.23 9.70
C LEU A 753 -2.90 11.67 9.63
N SER A 754 -2.76 10.34 9.78
CA SER A 754 -1.54 9.61 9.40
C SER A 754 -1.12 9.91 7.95
N ARG A 755 0.14 9.63 7.63
CA ARG A 755 0.72 9.71 6.30
C ARG A 755 1.40 8.39 5.97
N ASN A 756 1.41 8.05 4.69
CA ASN A 756 2.19 6.92 4.19
C ASN A 756 3.68 7.29 4.17
N ASP A 757 4.31 7.25 5.33
CA ASP A 757 5.73 7.52 5.49
C ASP A 757 6.47 6.40 6.23
N VAL A 758 7.80 6.52 6.29
CA VAL A 758 8.68 5.53 6.92
C VAL A 758 8.64 5.55 8.46
N PHE A 759 7.79 6.40 9.07
CA PHE A 759 7.56 6.46 10.52
C PHE A 759 6.33 5.66 10.92
N GLN A 760 5.19 6.03 10.32
CA GLN A 760 3.89 5.49 10.63
C GLN A 760 3.66 4.17 9.91
N GLY A 761 4.54 3.80 8.98
CA GLY A 761 4.61 2.44 8.47
C GLY A 761 3.28 2.02 7.86
N SER A 762 2.75 2.85 6.96
CA SER A 762 1.58 2.55 6.14
C SER A 762 0.24 2.30 6.88
N TYR A 763 0.04 2.75 8.12
CA TYR A 763 -1.30 2.81 8.77
C TYR A 763 -2.37 3.46 7.88
N THR A 764 -1.95 4.40 7.04
CA THR A 764 -2.75 4.90 5.92
C THR A 764 -1.88 4.95 4.68
N THR A 765 -2.50 4.79 3.53
CA THR A 765 -1.86 4.84 2.22
C THR A 765 -2.13 6.16 1.51
N ASP A 766 -1.53 6.35 0.34
CA ASP A 766 -1.62 7.60 -0.42
C ASP A 766 -3.08 8.00 -0.72
N GLU A 767 -3.97 7.03 -0.93
CA GLU A 767 -5.42 7.23 -1.15
C GLU A 767 -6.24 7.45 0.12
N GLU A 768 -5.75 6.94 1.26
CA GLU A 768 -6.36 7.14 2.59
C GLU A 768 -5.87 8.44 3.26
N THR A 769 -4.91 9.13 2.63
CA THR A 769 -4.39 10.39 3.13
C THR A 769 -5.37 11.53 2.86
N GLN A 770 -6.05 11.98 3.91
CA GLN A 770 -7.08 13.03 3.79
C GLN A 770 -6.50 14.41 3.46
N SER A 771 -7.10 15.10 2.50
CA SER A 771 -6.92 16.55 2.29
C SER A 771 -7.56 17.36 3.44
N PRO A 772 -7.15 18.62 3.68
CA PRO A 772 -7.84 19.50 4.62
C PRO A 772 -9.35 19.65 4.36
N ARG A 773 -9.79 19.60 3.09
CA ARG A 773 -11.22 19.66 2.72
C ARG A 773 -11.96 18.38 3.07
N GLN A 774 -11.38 17.24 2.70
CA GLN A 774 -11.90 15.92 3.06
C GLN A 774 -12.00 15.78 4.59
N PHE A 775 -11.00 16.25 5.34
CA PHE A 775 -11.03 16.19 6.80
C PHE A 775 -12.14 17.06 7.42
N ARG A 776 -12.41 18.26 6.88
CA ARG A 776 -13.62 19.03 7.23
C ARG A 776 -14.91 18.24 6.92
N GLN A 777 -15.02 17.61 5.75
CA GLN A 777 -16.18 16.78 5.43
C GLN A 777 -16.32 15.60 6.42
N THR A 778 -15.22 15.00 6.86
CA THR A 778 -15.17 13.94 7.88
C THR A 778 -15.68 14.44 9.23
N ILE A 779 -15.23 15.61 9.72
CA ILE A 779 -15.75 16.26 10.94
C ILE A 779 -17.28 16.44 10.86
N LEU A 780 -17.75 17.06 9.78
CA LEU A 780 -19.18 17.33 9.56
C LEU A 780 -20.00 16.04 9.36
N SER A 781 -19.39 14.98 8.81
CA SER A 781 -20.00 13.65 8.67
C SER A 781 -20.13 12.93 10.02
N GLY A 782 -19.27 13.22 11.00
CA GLY A 782 -19.47 12.81 12.39
C GLY A 782 -20.64 13.55 13.03
N ALA A 783 -20.52 14.87 13.11
CA ALA A 783 -21.48 15.72 13.82
C ALA A 783 -22.93 15.54 13.32
N THR A 784 -23.14 15.56 11.99
CA THR A 784 -24.48 15.39 11.40
C THR A 784 -25.04 13.97 11.51
N ALA A 785 -24.24 12.97 11.92
CA ALA A 785 -24.76 11.65 12.25
C ALA A 785 -25.32 11.58 13.68
N GLY A 786 -24.82 12.45 14.57
CA GLY A 786 -25.03 12.40 16.01
C GLY A 786 -23.81 11.94 16.83
N THR A 787 -22.59 11.89 16.25
CA THR A 787 -21.38 11.64 17.06
C THR A 787 -21.16 12.79 18.05
N ARG A 788 -20.58 12.50 19.22
CA ARG A 788 -20.25 13.53 20.23
C ARG A 788 -18.91 14.22 19.99
N GLY A 789 -18.21 13.85 18.93
CA GLY A 789 -16.89 14.37 18.61
C GLY A 789 -16.09 13.44 17.73
N LEU A 790 -14.78 13.67 17.72
CA LEU A 790 -13.79 12.79 17.11
C LEU A 790 -12.43 12.83 17.80
N CYS A 791 -11.62 11.79 17.64
CA CYS A 791 -10.22 11.75 18.03
C CYS A 791 -9.31 11.71 16.79
N ILE A 792 -8.39 12.66 16.65
CA ILE A 792 -7.43 12.69 15.57
C ILE A 792 -6.30 11.73 15.90
N PHE A 793 -6.08 10.73 15.05
CA PHE A 793 -4.87 9.91 15.08
C PHE A 793 -3.85 10.39 14.02
N PRO A 794 -2.55 10.54 14.34
CA PRO A 794 -1.93 10.43 15.65
C PRO A 794 -2.12 11.69 16.53
N GLY A 795 -2.86 12.72 16.07
CA GLY A 795 -3.21 13.92 16.85
C GLY A 795 -2.13 15.00 16.93
N ARG A 796 -0.90 14.63 16.56
CA ARG A 796 0.31 15.46 16.48
C ARG A 796 0.75 15.65 15.03
N GLN A 797 1.72 16.54 14.82
CA GLN A 797 2.29 16.83 13.50
C GLN A 797 1.19 17.31 12.51
N ILE A 798 0.22 18.07 13.00
CA ILE A 798 -0.88 18.61 12.20
C ILE A 798 -0.39 19.86 11.46
N ASP A 799 -0.39 19.79 10.13
CA ASP A 799 0.01 20.90 9.25
C ASP A 799 -0.97 22.09 9.34
N GLY A 800 -0.44 23.31 9.25
CA GLY A 800 -1.21 24.55 9.39
C GLY A 800 -2.40 24.67 8.43
N SER A 801 -2.40 23.98 7.29
CA SER A 801 -3.51 24.01 6.33
C SER A 801 -4.80 23.34 6.83
N PHE A 802 -4.72 22.49 7.86
CA PHE A 802 -5.91 21.84 8.45
C PHE A 802 -6.67 22.78 9.40
N PHE A 803 -5.96 23.57 10.21
CA PHE A 803 -6.56 24.39 11.28
C PHE A 803 -7.67 25.36 10.80
N PRO A 804 -7.53 26.10 9.67
CA PRO A 804 -8.61 26.96 9.15
C PRO A 804 -9.89 26.19 8.81
N LEU A 805 -9.78 24.97 8.28
CA LEU A 805 -10.93 24.16 7.89
C LEU A 805 -11.53 23.37 9.05
N ILE A 806 -10.75 23.03 10.07
CA ILE A 806 -11.27 22.51 11.34
C ILE A 806 -12.05 23.61 12.07
N ASN A 807 -11.46 24.81 12.24
CA ASN A 807 -12.13 25.97 12.85
C ASN A 807 -13.44 26.32 12.11
N LEU A 808 -13.43 26.33 10.77
CA LEU A 808 -14.65 26.44 9.98
C LEU A 808 -15.67 25.35 10.33
N ALA A 809 -15.27 24.07 10.31
CA ALA A 809 -16.17 22.94 10.62
C ALA A 809 -16.78 23.04 12.02
N MET A 810 -15.99 23.43 13.03
CA MET A 810 -16.47 23.62 14.40
C MET A 810 -17.49 24.76 14.47
N SER A 811 -17.27 25.86 13.73
CA SER A 811 -18.24 26.96 13.63
C SER A 811 -19.54 26.56 12.93
N GLU A 812 -19.47 25.65 11.96
CA GLU A 812 -20.64 25.09 11.27
C GLU A 812 -21.43 24.16 12.20
N ILE A 813 -20.75 23.35 13.01
CA ILE A 813 -21.40 22.53 14.04
C ILE A 813 -22.05 23.44 15.09
N ALA A 814 -21.37 24.49 15.55
CA ALA A 814 -21.88 25.41 16.56
C ALA A 814 -23.16 26.17 16.14
N GLU A 815 -23.48 26.23 14.83
CA GLU A 815 -24.71 26.82 14.29
C GLU A 815 -25.92 25.85 14.33
N PHE A 816 -25.66 24.54 14.36
CA PHE A 816 -26.67 23.49 14.20
C PHE A 816 -26.66 22.42 15.31
N GLU A 817 -25.76 22.52 16.28
CA GLU A 817 -25.48 21.49 17.30
C GLU A 817 -26.74 20.98 18.01
N ASP A 818 -27.62 21.88 18.44
CA ASP A 818 -28.86 21.50 19.13
C ASP A 818 -29.77 20.64 18.22
N LEU A 819 -29.79 20.88 16.90
CA LEU A 819 -30.54 20.07 15.93
C LEU A 819 -29.84 18.73 15.61
N PHE A 820 -28.51 18.70 15.54
CA PHE A 820 -27.78 17.45 15.32
C PHE A 820 -27.88 16.50 16.53
N LEU A 821 -28.04 17.04 17.75
CA LEU A 821 -28.14 16.26 18.98
C LEU A 821 -29.59 15.94 19.41
N SER A 822 -30.58 16.77 19.04
CA SER A 822 -31.97 16.61 19.51
C SER A 822 -33.06 16.69 18.43
N GLY A 823 -32.70 17.04 17.19
CA GLY A 823 -33.63 17.05 16.07
C GLY A 823 -33.98 15.64 15.59
N ALA A 824 -35.22 15.44 15.14
CA ALA A 824 -35.65 14.15 14.61
C ALA A 824 -34.97 13.88 13.25
N ARG A 825 -34.41 12.69 13.07
CA ARG A 825 -33.82 12.22 11.81
C ARG A 825 -34.93 11.81 10.85
N GLU A 826 -35.08 12.54 9.75
CA GLU A 826 -36.21 12.41 8.81
C GLU A 826 -35.81 12.22 7.34
N GLU A 827 -34.65 11.65 7.04
CA GLU A 827 -34.17 11.48 5.65
C GLU A 827 -35.20 10.79 4.73
N LYS A 828 -35.93 9.81 5.27
CA LYS A 828 -37.01 9.09 4.57
C LYS A 828 -38.16 9.99 4.05
N ASN A 829 -38.31 11.19 4.61
CA ASN A 829 -39.32 12.18 4.21
C ASN A 829 -38.82 13.14 3.12
N TRP A 830 -37.57 12.98 2.67
CA TRP A 830 -36.91 13.83 1.67
C TRP A 830 -36.31 12.97 0.55
N SER A 831 -36.26 13.52 -0.65
CA SER A 831 -35.51 12.94 -1.76
C SER A 831 -34.66 13.99 -2.45
N ALA A 832 -33.50 13.59 -2.95
CA ALA A 832 -32.60 14.44 -3.71
C ALA A 832 -32.64 14.03 -5.18
N LYS A 833 -32.88 15.00 -6.07
CA LYS A 833 -32.69 14.84 -7.50
C LYS A 833 -31.34 15.44 -7.88
N CYS A 834 -30.28 14.64 -7.79
CA CYS A 834 -28.97 15.03 -8.31
C CYS A 834 -29.03 15.15 -9.83
N LEU A 835 -28.54 16.26 -10.37
CA LEU A 835 -28.50 16.52 -11.79
C LEU A 835 -27.14 16.02 -12.35
N PRO A 836 -27.10 15.24 -13.43
CA PRO A 836 -25.86 14.75 -14.01
C PRO A 836 -25.09 15.91 -14.67
N ASN A 837 -23.77 15.97 -14.52
CA ASN A 837 -22.97 16.97 -15.25
C ASN A 837 -22.87 16.63 -16.74
N ARG A 838 -23.07 15.35 -17.10
CA ARG A 838 -23.01 14.82 -18.46
C ARG A 838 -24.07 13.74 -18.67
N GLU A 839 -24.76 13.79 -19.80
CA GLU A 839 -25.65 12.75 -20.29
C GLU A 839 -25.07 12.07 -21.53
N PHE A 840 -25.08 10.73 -21.53
CA PHE A 840 -24.74 9.91 -22.69
C PHE A 840 -25.96 9.08 -23.08
N LYS A 841 -26.48 9.28 -24.30
CA LYS A 841 -27.50 8.40 -24.88
C LYS A 841 -26.83 7.13 -25.36
N VAL A 842 -27.03 6.05 -24.62
CA VAL A 842 -26.50 4.72 -24.94
C VAL A 842 -27.61 3.86 -25.55
N GLU A 843 -27.24 2.80 -26.27
CA GLU A 843 -28.20 1.90 -26.93
C GLU A 843 -29.27 1.34 -25.97
N LYS A 844 -28.91 1.12 -24.69
CA LYS A 844 -29.80 0.63 -23.63
C LYS A 844 -30.34 1.74 -22.71
N GLY A 845 -30.47 2.97 -23.21
CA GLY A 845 -31.12 4.07 -22.51
C GLY A 845 -30.22 5.28 -22.32
N VAL A 846 -30.12 5.76 -21.09
CA VAL A 846 -29.45 7.02 -20.77
C VAL A 846 -28.54 6.84 -19.57
N MET A 847 -27.28 7.23 -19.75
CA MET A 847 -26.24 7.21 -18.74
C MET A 847 -25.97 8.63 -18.22
N HIS A 848 -25.66 8.72 -16.94
CA HIS A 848 -25.57 9.96 -16.18
C HIS A 848 -24.25 9.99 -15.41
N LEU A 849 -23.39 10.97 -15.70
CA LEU A 849 -22.07 11.08 -15.09
C LEU A 849 -21.86 12.42 -14.36
N PRO A 850 -21.26 12.44 -13.15
CA PRO A 850 -20.89 11.26 -12.33
C PRO A 850 -22.09 10.44 -11.85
N ASP A 851 -21.92 9.16 -11.49
CA ASP A 851 -22.94 8.49 -10.66
C ASP A 851 -22.89 9.08 -9.25
N TRP A 852 -23.83 9.98 -8.99
CA TRP A 852 -23.93 10.68 -7.73
C TRP A 852 -24.20 9.76 -6.52
N LYS A 853 -24.59 8.49 -6.70
CA LYS A 853 -24.76 7.55 -5.57
C LYS A 853 -23.46 7.34 -4.78
N GLU A 854 -22.30 7.36 -5.46
CA GLU A 854 -21.00 7.17 -4.83
C GLU A 854 -20.47 8.45 -4.15
N PHE A 855 -20.96 9.62 -4.56
CA PHE A 855 -20.36 10.92 -4.19
C PHE A 855 -21.31 11.86 -3.43
N PHE A 856 -22.62 11.64 -3.45
CA PHE A 856 -23.58 12.48 -2.75
C PHE A 856 -24.15 11.77 -1.52
N GLY A 857 -24.15 12.47 -0.39
CA GLY A 857 -24.87 12.06 0.82
C GLY A 857 -25.60 13.25 1.45
N PHE A 858 -26.75 13.02 2.07
CA PHE A 858 -27.43 14.06 2.85
C PHE A 858 -28.03 13.51 4.14
N ARG A 859 -28.23 14.39 5.12
CA ARG A 859 -28.96 14.10 6.37
C ARG A 859 -29.98 15.19 6.65
N ALA A 860 -31.08 14.83 7.30
CA ALA A 860 -32.22 15.71 7.54
C ALA A 860 -32.60 15.72 9.03
N HIS A 861 -32.51 16.90 9.65
CA HIS A 861 -32.81 17.11 11.07
C HIS A 861 -34.01 18.04 11.21
N HIS A 862 -35.11 17.54 11.80
CA HIS A 862 -36.34 18.29 12.04
C HIS A 862 -36.37 18.80 13.49
N GLY A 863 -36.35 20.12 13.65
CA GLY A 863 -36.58 20.82 14.93
C GLY A 863 -38.04 21.22 15.12
N LYS A 864 -38.34 22.03 16.15
CA LYS A 864 -39.75 22.43 16.45
C LYS A 864 -40.37 23.40 15.44
N LYS A 865 -39.55 24.18 14.71
CA LYS A 865 -39.99 25.22 13.76
C LYS A 865 -39.07 25.33 12.55
N GLU A 866 -38.26 24.31 12.30
CA GLU A 866 -37.23 24.34 11.26
C GLU A 866 -36.83 22.92 10.83
N VAL A 867 -36.32 22.80 9.61
CA VAL A 867 -35.57 21.61 9.17
C VAL A 867 -34.21 22.06 8.64
N VAL A 868 -33.17 21.28 8.92
CA VAL A 868 -31.84 21.47 8.34
C VAL A 868 -31.46 20.24 7.53
N LEU A 869 -31.12 20.46 6.25
CA LEU A 869 -30.51 19.47 5.39
C LEU A 869 -29.01 19.72 5.29
N SER A 870 -28.21 18.73 5.67
CA SER A 870 -26.75 18.74 5.55
C SER A 870 -26.36 17.93 4.32
N ASN A 871 -25.95 18.59 3.24
CA ASN A 871 -25.74 17.99 1.92
C ASN A 871 -24.25 17.96 1.58
N PHE A 872 -23.70 16.79 1.19
CA PHE A 872 -22.27 16.56 1.03
C PHE A 872 -21.94 16.19 -0.43
N ASN A 873 -20.93 16.83 -1.01
CA ASN A 873 -20.33 16.42 -2.29
C ASN A 873 -18.92 15.87 -2.04
N PHE A 874 -18.78 14.55 -2.02
CA PHE A 874 -17.52 13.84 -1.85
C PHE A 874 -16.71 13.68 -3.17
N HIS A 875 -17.19 14.22 -4.29
CA HIS A 875 -16.45 14.15 -5.56
C HIS A 875 -15.23 15.08 -5.53
N PRO A 876 -14.02 14.60 -5.87
CA PRO A 876 -12.78 15.38 -5.75
C PRO A 876 -12.58 16.46 -6.84
N ARG A 877 -13.53 16.64 -7.77
CA ARG A 877 -13.33 17.43 -9.01
C ARG A 877 -14.60 18.09 -9.56
N GLU A 878 -15.72 17.38 -9.52
CA GLU A 878 -16.96 17.79 -10.18
C GLU A 878 -17.89 18.52 -9.19
N PRO A 879 -18.43 19.71 -9.53
CA PRO A 879 -19.48 20.33 -8.74
C PRO A 879 -20.77 19.50 -8.84
N LEU A 880 -21.51 19.42 -7.74
CA LEU A 880 -22.83 18.80 -7.70
C LEU A 880 -23.90 19.88 -7.90
N TYR A 881 -24.86 19.61 -8.78
CA TYR A 881 -26.12 20.35 -8.86
C TYR A 881 -27.27 19.43 -8.48
N PHE A 882 -28.22 19.90 -7.67
CA PHE A 882 -29.30 19.05 -7.16
C PHE A 882 -30.53 19.86 -6.74
N SER A 883 -31.68 19.19 -6.68
CA SER A 883 -32.92 19.70 -6.10
C SER A 883 -33.36 18.82 -4.93
N MET A 884 -33.94 19.41 -3.89
CA MET A 884 -34.50 18.67 -2.74
C MET A 884 -36.01 18.69 -2.78
N VAL A 885 -36.62 17.50 -2.72
CA VAL A 885 -38.08 17.30 -2.79
C VAL A 885 -38.56 16.73 -1.45
N PRO A 886 -39.23 17.54 -0.61
CA PRO A 886 -39.87 17.08 0.63
C PRO A 886 -41.18 16.34 0.33
N ALA A 887 -41.51 15.36 1.16
CA ALA A 887 -42.90 14.95 1.34
C ALA A 887 -43.70 16.10 1.97
N ALA A 888 -45.01 16.20 1.69
CA ALA A 888 -45.84 17.33 2.14
C ALA A 888 -45.85 17.57 3.67
N LYS A 889 -45.58 16.54 4.49
CA LYS A 889 -45.48 16.63 5.96
C LYS A 889 -44.07 16.95 6.49
N ALA A 890 -43.07 17.00 5.61
CA ALA A 890 -41.66 17.18 5.98
C ALA A 890 -41.27 18.66 6.15
N LEU A 891 -42.12 19.60 5.73
CA LEU A 891 -41.88 21.04 5.90
C LEU A 891 -42.40 21.51 7.26
N PRO A 892 -41.68 22.42 7.96
CA PRO A 892 -42.13 23.02 9.22
C PRO A 892 -43.32 24.01 9.08
N GLY A 893 -43.93 24.12 7.89
CA GLY A 893 -45.07 24.99 7.60
C GLY A 893 -45.58 24.82 6.17
N LYS A 894 -46.73 25.43 5.83
CA LYS A 894 -47.32 25.35 4.48
C LYS A 894 -46.44 25.98 3.39
N LYS A 895 -45.69 27.03 3.76
CA LYS A 895 -44.67 27.68 2.93
C LYS A 895 -43.43 27.91 3.79
N VAL A 896 -42.26 27.80 3.18
CA VAL A 896 -40.96 27.96 3.86
C VAL A 896 -40.03 28.91 3.11
N ALA A 897 -39.21 29.64 3.85
CA ALA A 897 -38.01 30.28 3.32
C ALA A 897 -36.80 29.33 3.45
N VAL A 898 -35.89 29.36 2.48
CA VAL A 898 -34.72 28.49 2.42
C VAL A 898 -33.44 29.32 2.39
N TYR A 899 -32.48 29.02 3.27
CA TYR A 899 -31.20 29.74 3.34
C TYR A 899 -30.05 28.88 3.87
N ASP A 900 -28.82 29.24 3.49
CA ASP A 900 -27.56 28.75 4.07
C ASP A 900 -27.07 29.80 5.09
N PRO A 901 -27.13 29.52 6.41
CA PRO A 901 -26.65 30.46 7.44
C PRO A 901 -25.12 30.61 7.44
N ILE A 902 -24.38 29.57 7.03
CA ILE A 902 -22.91 29.56 7.04
C ILE A 902 -22.37 30.52 5.98
N ARG A 903 -22.90 30.42 4.76
CA ARG A 903 -22.53 31.31 3.64
C ARG A 903 -23.34 32.61 3.62
N LYS A 904 -24.27 32.82 4.56
CA LYS A 904 -25.21 33.95 4.65
C LYS A 904 -25.96 34.21 3.34
N ARG A 905 -26.60 33.16 2.81
CA ARG A 905 -27.29 33.20 1.50
C ARG A 905 -28.73 32.73 1.60
N ARG A 906 -29.68 33.53 1.11
CA ARG A 906 -31.08 33.14 0.92
C ARG A 906 -31.26 32.61 -0.51
N PHE A 907 -32.00 31.52 -0.69
CA PHE A 907 -32.36 31.01 -2.01
C PHE A 907 -33.72 31.57 -2.44
N VAL A 908 -33.79 32.06 -3.68
CA VAL A 908 -34.98 32.65 -4.31
C VAL A 908 -35.18 32.07 -5.72
N ASP A 909 -36.39 32.19 -6.28
CA ASP A 909 -36.72 31.83 -7.66
C ASP A 909 -37.30 33.07 -8.34
N GLY A 910 -36.41 33.93 -8.85
CA GLY A 910 -36.74 35.32 -9.14
C GLY A 910 -37.29 36.07 -7.94
N ASP A 911 -38.44 36.71 -8.09
CA ASP A 911 -39.09 37.49 -7.02
C ASP A 911 -39.69 36.60 -5.92
N LYS A 912 -39.77 35.29 -6.14
CA LYS A 912 -40.33 34.32 -5.19
C LYS A 912 -39.31 33.95 -4.12
N LYS A 913 -39.65 34.26 -2.86
CA LYS A 913 -38.73 34.10 -1.71
C LYS A 913 -39.15 33.04 -0.69
N CYS A 914 -40.31 32.40 -0.89
CA CYS A 914 -40.86 31.33 -0.04
C CYS A 914 -41.61 30.30 -0.91
N PHE A 915 -41.60 29.03 -0.48
CA PHE A 915 -41.94 27.86 -1.31
C PHE A 915 -42.83 26.85 -0.57
N THR A 916 -43.80 26.24 -1.25
CA THR A 916 -44.52 25.04 -0.80
C THR A 916 -43.71 23.77 -1.12
N ALA A 917 -44.16 22.60 -0.64
CA ALA A 917 -43.49 21.32 -0.91
C ALA A 917 -43.37 21.01 -2.41
N ASP A 918 -44.42 21.25 -3.20
CA ASP A 918 -44.42 20.99 -4.65
C ASP A 918 -43.49 21.96 -5.41
N GLU A 919 -43.32 23.18 -4.89
CA GLU A 919 -42.47 24.22 -5.46
C GLU A 919 -40.98 24.00 -5.15
N MET A 920 -40.65 23.26 -4.08
CA MET A 920 -39.26 22.97 -3.71
C MET A 920 -38.49 22.23 -4.80
N GLY A 921 -39.17 21.40 -5.60
CA GLY A 921 -38.57 20.64 -6.70
C GLY A 921 -38.05 21.49 -7.87
N SER A 922 -38.42 22.77 -7.98
CA SER A 922 -37.85 23.69 -8.99
C SER A 922 -36.52 24.32 -8.54
N LEU A 923 -36.21 24.30 -7.24
CA LEU A 923 -34.99 24.91 -6.72
C LEU A 923 -33.76 24.06 -7.04
N VAL A 924 -32.74 24.70 -7.61
CA VAL A 924 -31.46 24.07 -7.95
C VAL A 924 -30.37 24.66 -7.08
N PHE A 925 -29.73 23.79 -6.31
CA PHE A 925 -28.63 24.10 -5.42
C PHE A 925 -27.31 23.60 -6.01
N LYS A 926 -26.20 24.22 -5.61
CA LYS A 926 -24.84 23.87 -6.06
C LYS A 926 -23.94 23.59 -4.86
N ILE A 927 -23.19 22.49 -4.91
CA ILE A 927 -22.10 22.19 -3.96
C ILE A 927 -20.80 22.03 -4.73
N ASN A 928 -19.76 22.74 -4.29
CA ASN A 928 -18.43 22.61 -4.87
C ASN A 928 -17.81 21.21 -4.58
N PRO A 929 -16.76 20.82 -5.31
CA PRO A 929 -15.99 19.60 -5.01
C PRO A 929 -15.42 19.63 -3.59
N GLU A 930 -15.54 18.50 -2.88
CA GLU A 930 -15.11 18.31 -1.48
C GLU A 930 -15.69 19.37 -0.50
N ASP A 931 -16.97 19.73 -0.69
CA ASP A 931 -17.66 20.74 0.14
C ASP A 931 -19.02 20.23 0.68
N VAL A 932 -19.63 21.03 1.56
CA VAL A 932 -20.90 20.75 2.26
C VAL A 932 -21.82 21.97 2.17
N LEU A 933 -23.08 21.76 1.83
CA LEU A 933 -24.13 22.79 1.78
C LEU A 933 -25.19 22.51 2.84
N PHE A 934 -25.35 23.44 3.78
CA PHE A 934 -26.42 23.42 4.76
C PHE A 934 -27.60 24.23 4.23
N LEU A 935 -28.77 23.61 4.14
CA LEU A 935 -30.02 24.26 3.76
C LEU A 935 -30.95 24.25 4.98
N ARG A 936 -31.21 25.42 5.54
CA ARG A 936 -32.17 25.62 6.62
C ARG A 936 -33.51 26.07 6.04
N PHE A 937 -34.57 25.40 6.46
CA PHE A 937 -35.96 25.61 6.07
C PHE A 937 -36.72 26.12 7.29
N VAL A 938 -37.34 27.29 7.18
CA VAL A 938 -38.16 27.90 8.24
C VAL A 938 -39.51 28.35 7.68
N PRO A 939 -40.60 28.41 8.46
CA PRO A 939 -41.88 28.95 8.03
C PRO A 939 -41.74 30.33 7.37
N ALA A 940 -42.59 30.64 6.39
CA ALA A 940 -42.51 31.90 5.62
C ALA A 940 -42.68 33.16 6.49
N GLU A 941 -43.35 33.03 7.64
CA GLU A 941 -43.56 34.05 8.67
C GLU A 941 -42.39 34.17 9.67
N ALA A 942 -41.38 33.30 9.62
CA ALA A 942 -40.23 33.36 10.52
C ALA A 942 -39.30 34.53 10.14
N ARG A 943 -38.84 35.29 11.15
CA ARG A 943 -37.81 36.32 10.94
C ARG A 943 -36.50 35.65 10.52
N LEU A 944 -36.04 35.96 9.32
CA LEU A 944 -34.72 35.55 8.83
C LEU A 944 -33.60 36.40 9.46
N PRO A 945 -32.37 35.88 9.52
CA PRO A 945 -31.18 36.69 9.81
C PRO A 945 -31.01 37.88 8.86
N ASP A 946 -30.53 38.99 9.41
CA ASP A 946 -30.22 40.19 8.64
C ASP A 946 -28.95 39.99 7.77
N GLY A 947 -28.88 40.63 6.60
CA GLY A 947 -27.69 40.61 5.73
C GLY A 947 -27.50 39.35 4.87
N LEU A 948 -28.54 38.55 4.66
CA LEU A 948 -28.49 37.41 3.72
C LEU A 948 -28.44 37.89 2.25
N ALA A 949 -27.44 37.43 1.49
CA ALA A 949 -27.38 37.68 0.04
C ALA A 949 -28.34 36.75 -0.72
N GLU A 950 -29.08 37.26 -1.70
CA GLU A 950 -30.01 36.45 -2.49
C GLU A 950 -29.31 35.69 -3.62
N ILE A 951 -29.53 34.37 -3.68
CA ILE A 951 -29.08 33.47 -4.73
C ILE A 951 -30.30 33.02 -5.52
N ASP A 952 -30.43 33.52 -6.75
CA ASP A 952 -31.49 33.12 -7.67
C ASP A 952 -31.21 31.73 -8.25
N SER A 953 -32.06 30.77 -7.90
CA SER A 953 -32.06 29.38 -8.37
C SER A 953 -31.96 29.30 -9.89
N ARG A 954 -32.60 30.22 -10.61
CA ARG A 954 -32.60 30.25 -12.08
C ARG A 954 -31.21 30.52 -12.64
N LYS A 955 -30.36 31.28 -11.93
CA LYS A 955 -28.96 31.50 -12.31
C LYS A 955 -28.10 30.26 -12.05
N VAL A 956 -28.34 29.55 -10.94
CA VAL A 956 -27.68 28.27 -10.64
C VAL A 956 -28.09 27.21 -11.68
N ARG A 957 -29.36 27.19 -12.08
CA ARG A 957 -29.86 26.35 -13.16
C ARG A 957 -29.26 26.73 -14.51
N ALA A 958 -29.12 28.01 -14.84
CA ALA A 958 -28.43 28.43 -16.07
C ALA A 958 -26.94 28.05 -16.07
N GLU A 959 -26.26 28.12 -14.93
CA GLU A 959 -24.88 27.61 -14.78
C GLU A 959 -24.82 26.10 -15.03
N TYR A 960 -25.72 25.33 -14.40
CA TYR A 960 -25.88 23.90 -14.65
C TYR A 960 -26.17 23.60 -16.12
N ASP A 961 -27.16 24.25 -16.74
CA ASP A 961 -27.57 23.99 -18.12
C ASP A 961 -26.43 24.34 -19.10
N SER A 962 -25.57 25.31 -18.76
CA SER A 962 -24.34 25.62 -19.51
C SER A 962 -23.30 24.50 -19.38
N LEU A 963 -22.99 24.06 -18.15
CA LEU A 963 -22.08 22.95 -17.88
C LEU A 963 -22.58 21.65 -18.54
N PHE A 964 -23.87 21.35 -18.42
CA PHE A 964 -24.51 20.17 -18.95
C PHE A 964 -24.52 20.18 -20.48
N LYS A 965 -24.77 21.33 -21.13
CA LYS A 965 -24.63 21.47 -22.59
C LYS A 965 -23.19 21.27 -23.04
N ALA A 966 -22.22 21.83 -22.32
CA ALA A 966 -20.79 21.66 -22.65
C ALA A 966 -20.34 20.19 -22.46
N GLY A 967 -20.76 19.54 -21.37
CA GLY A 967 -20.36 18.18 -21.04
C GLY A 967 -21.14 17.07 -21.76
N SER A 968 -22.39 17.32 -22.14
CA SER A 968 -23.24 16.36 -22.87
C SER A 968 -23.21 16.57 -24.39
N ASN A 969 -22.61 17.67 -24.86
CA ASN A 969 -22.17 17.78 -26.26
C ASN A 969 -20.91 16.94 -26.45
N THR A 970 -21.09 15.63 -26.47
CA THR A 970 -20.02 14.64 -26.58
C THR A 970 -19.33 14.62 -27.93
N GLY A 971 -19.66 15.52 -28.88
CA GLY A 971 -19.25 15.45 -30.29
C GLY A 971 -19.86 14.26 -31.07
N PHE A 972 -20.27 13.21 -30.37
CA PHE A 972 -20.74 11.95 -30.92
C PHE A 972 -22.14 12.07 -31.52
N LYS A 973 -22.27 11.67 -32.78
CA LYS A 973 -23.55 11.40 -33.43
C LYS A 973 -23.57 9.92 -33.83
N PRO A 974 -24.64 9.17 -33.51
CA PRO A 974 -24.82 7.82 -34.04
C PRO A 974 -24.68 7.84 -35.56
N LEU A 975 -23.79 7.01 -36.07
CA LEU A 975 -23.40 6.99 -37.47
C LEU A 975 -23.88 5.67 -38.09
N ARG A 976 -24.49 5.74 -39.27
CA ARG A 976 -24.80 4.57 -40.11
C ARG A 976 -24.34 4.86 -41.53
N ALA A 977 -23.44 4.04 -42.05
CA ALA A 977 -22.88 4.17 -43.39
C ALA A 977 -22.36 2.82 -43.88
N ASN A 978 -22.64 2.46 -45.14
CA ASN A 978 -22.04 1.30 -45.83
C ASN A 978 -22.10 -0.01 -45.01
N ASN A 979 -23.28 -0.34 -44.48
CA ASN A 979 -23.53 -1.50 -43.59
C ASN A 979 -22.73 -1.53 -42.27
N MET A 980 -22.10 -0.41 -41.90
CA MET A 980 -21.50 -0.18 -40.59
C MET A 980 -22.38 0.76 -39.76
N GLU A 981 -22.32 0.60 -38.44
CA GLU A 981 -22.88 1.57 -37.50
C GLU A 981 -21.93 1.87 -36.34
N ALA A 982 -21.97 3.10 -35.82
CA ALA A 982 -21.37 3.47 -34.55
C ALA A 982 -22.47 3.99 -33.61
N VAL A 983 -22.52 3.45 -32.40
CA VAL A 983 -23.45 3.82 -31.33
C VAL A 983 -22.71 3.94 -30.01
N LEU A 984 -23.21 4.75 -29.08
CA LEU A 984 -22.73 4.69 -27.69
C LEU A 984 -23.41 3.52 -26.95
N THR A 985 -22.67 2.86 -26.08
CA THR A 985 -23.10 1.71 -25.29
C THR A 985 -22.66 1.83 -23.84
N ASP A 986 -23.21 0.95 -23.03
CA ASP A 986 -22.70 0.52 -21.73
C ASP A 986 -22.66 -1.02 -21.81
N ILE A 987 -21.50 -1.59 -22.19
CA ILE A 987 -21.43 -3.01 -22.54
C ILE A 987 -21.38 -3.93 -21.31
N ASP A 988 -20.98 -3.42 -20.15
CA ASP A 988 -20.73 -4.21 -18.94
C ASP A 988 -21.54 -3.76 -17.70
N SER A 989 -22.24 -2.63 -17.82
CA SER A 989 -23.06 -1.99 -16.78
C SER A 989 -22.23 -1.36 -15.64
N ASP A 990 -21.00 -0.90 -15.93
CA ASP A 990 -20.17 -0.15 -14.97
C ASP A 990 -20.50 1.36 -14.88
N GLY A 991 -21.38 1.85 -15.76
CA GLY A 991 -21.79 3.26 -15.79
C GLY A 991 -20.84 4.19 -16.55
N ARG A 992 -19.93 3.67 -17.37
CA ARG A 992 -19.03 4.43 -18.27
C ARG A 992 -19.38 4.14 -19.74
N PRO A 993 -19.31 5.14 -20.63
CA PRO A 993 -19.73 4.95 -22.02
C PRO A 993 -18.59 4.39 -22.90
N GLU A 994 -18.94 3.47 -23.80
CA GLU A 994 -18.10 3.11 -24.95
C GLU A 994 -18.74 3.52 -26.28
N ILE A 995 -17.91 3.80 -27.28
CA ILE A 995 -18.33 3.84 -28.68
C ILE A 995 -18.25 2.41 -29.23
N THR A 996 -19.39 1.78 -29.45
CA THR A 996 -19.49 0.48 -30.14
C THR A 996 -19.70 0.69 -31.64
N VAL A 997 -18.71 0.28 -32.43
CA VAL A 997 -18.80 0.14 -33.88
C VAL A 997 -19.15 -1.30 -34.24
N ARG A 998 -20.09 -1.47 -35.17
CA ARG A 998 -20.46 -2.76 -35.77
C ARG A 998 -20.30 -2.67 -37.28
N THR A 999 -19.75 -3.73 -37.88
CA THR A 999 -19.59 -3.90 -39.31
C THR A 999 -20.08 -5.29 -39.72
N PRO A 1000 -20.18 -5.63 -41.02
CA PRO A 1000 -20.57 -6.97 -41.46
C PRO A 1000 -19.67 -8.10 -40.94
N VAL A 1001 -18.43 -7.80 -40.55
CA VAL A 1001 -17.43 -8.80 -40.10
C VAL A 1001 -17.04 -8.70 -38.63
N GLN A 1002 -17.15 -7.51 -38.00
CA GLN A 1002 -16.65 -7.28 -36.64
C GLN A 1002 -17.53 -6.37 -35.77
N THR A 1003 -17.29 -6.38 -34.46
CA THR A 1003 -17.83 -5.41 -33.49
C THR A 1003 -16.73 -4.98 -32.53
N VAL A 1004 -16.51 -3.67 -32.38
CA VAL A 1004 -15.44 -3.07 -31.58
C VAL A 1004 -16.04 -2.05 -30.63
N SER A 1005 -15.74 -2.11 -29.33
CA SER A 1005 -16.21 -1.13 -28.33
C SER A 1005 -15.04 -0.38 -27.71
N VAL A 1006 -14.98 0.94 -27.91
CA VAL A 1006 -13.91 1.83 -27.43
C VAL A 1006 -14.40 2.66 -26.24
N ALA A 1007 -13.91 2.38 -25.03
CA ALA A 1007 -14.25 3.11 -23.81
C ALA A 1007 -13.62 4.51 -23.81
N LEU A 1008 -14.42 5.51 -23.41
CA LEU A 1008 -13.92 6.88 -23.23
C LEU A 1008 -12.97 6.98 -22.03
N CYS A 1009 -13.17 6.15 -21.00
CA CYS A 1009 -12.25 6.03 -19.87
C CYS A 1009 -10.99 5.27 -20.33
N GLY A 1010 -9.83 5.96 -20.34
CA GLY A 1010 -8.56 5.39 -20.79
C GLY A 1010 -8.43 5.16 -22.30
N GLY A 1011 -9.41 5.56 -23.12
CA GLY A 1011 -9.32 5.54 -24.60
C GLY A 1011 -9.11 4.14 -25.19
N SER A 1012 -9.73 3.11 -24.61
CA SER A 1012 -9.30 1.71 -24.74
C SER A 1012 -10.34 0.82 -25.43
N ILE A 1013 -9.92 -0.24 -26.12
CA ILE A 1013 -10.86 -1.21 -26.71
C ILE A 1013 -11.25 -2.25 -25.64
N GLN A 1014 -12.43 -2.10 -25.04
CA GLN A 1014 -12.94 -3.04 -24.02
C GLN A 1014 -13.56 -4.30 -24.64
N ARG A 1015 -13.97 -4.23 -25.92
CA ARG A 1015 -14.52 -5.38 -26.64
C ARG A 1015 -14.07 -5.39 -28.10
N TRP A 1016 -13.71 -6.57 -28.59
CA TRP A 1016 -13.54 -6.82 -30.02
C TRP A 1016 -14.03 -8.22 -30.36
N MET A 1017 -15.02 -8.32 -31.24
CA MET A 1017 -15.61 -9.55 -31.74
C MET A 1017 -15.39 -9.66 -33.25
N VAL A 1018 -15.08 -10.87 -33.75
CA VAL A 1018 -15.14 -11.20 -35.18
C VAL A 1018 -15.96 -12.49 -35.32
N GLY A 1019 -17.12 -12.39 -35.95
CA GLY A 1019 -18.14 -13.43 -35.87
C GLY A 1019 -18.49 -13.79 -34.41
N LYS A 1020 -18.30 -15.05 -34.02
CA LYS A 1020 -18.51 -15.54 -32.64
C LYS A 1020 -17.26 -15.47 -31.77
N THR A 1021 -16.09 -15.11 -32.31
CA THR A 1021 -14.81 -15.13 -31.59
C THR A 1021 -14.60 -13.79 -30.88
N SER A 1022 -14.25 -13.84 -29.59
CA SER A 1022 -13.89 -12.67 -28.80
C SER A 1022 -12.37 -12.51 -28.71
N PHE A 1023 -11.87 -11.34 -29.09
CA PHE A 1023 -10.47 -10.92 -28.95
C PHE A 1023 -10.28 -9.95 -27.77
N ALA A 1024 -11.35 -9.28 -27.35
CA ALA A 1024 -11.45 -8.62 -26.04
C ALA A 1024 -12.88 -8.73 -25.52
N ALA A 1025 -13.02 -8.97 -24.21
CA ALA A 1025 -14.31 -9.10 -23.54
C ALA A 1025 -14.31 -8.32 -22.21
N PRO A 1026 -15.38 -7.58 -21.90
CA PRO A 1026 -15.55 -7.00 -20.58
C PRO A 1026 -15.73 -8.10 -19.52
N LEU A 1027 -15.25 -7.83 -18.31
CA LEU A 1027 -15.59 -8.60 -17.11
C LEU A 1027 -16.15 -7.65 -16.06
N GLN A 1028 -17.37 -7.97 -15.59
CA GLN A 1028 -17.90 -7.37 -14.37
C GLN A 1028 -16.92 -7.59 -13.20
N ASN A 1029 -16.71 -6.54 -12.41
CA ASN A 1029 -15.94 -6.54 -11.15
C ASN A 1029 -14.44 -6.87 -11.27
N SER A 1030 -13.82 -6.73 -12.44
CA SER A 1030 -12.34 -6.66 -12.54
C SER A 1030 -11.89 -5.23 -12.80
N SER A 1031 -10.73 -4.82 -12.27
CA SER A 1031 -10.19 -3.50 -12.58
C SER A 1031 -9.99 -3.37 -14.09
N LEU A 1032 -10.36 -2.21 -14.66
CA LEU A 1032 -10.14 -1.87 -16.07
C LEU A 1032 -8.74 -2.30 -16.50
N ALA A 1033 -7.75 -2.02 -15.65
CA ALA A 1033 -6.33 -2.35 -15.70
C ALA A 1033 -5.92 -3.83 -15.94
N LEU A 1034 -6.83 -4.77 -16.21
CA LEU A 1034 -6.50 -6.17 -16.52
C LEU A 1034 -6.88 -6.73 -17.92
N ARG A 1035 -7.73 -6.09 -18.76
CA ARG A 1035 -8.28 -6.80 -19.96
C ARG A 1035 -8.55 -6.03 -21.27
N GLY A 1036 -8.67 -4.70 -21.27
CA GLY A 1036 -8.90 -3.91 -22.50
C GLY A 1036 -7.64 -3.78 -23.37
N LEU A 1037 -7.81 -3.63 -24.69
CA LEU A 1037 -6.73 -3.49 -25.68
C LEU A 1037 -6.35 -2.02 -25.91
N LEU A 1038 -5.15 -1.81 -26.47
CA LEU A 1038 -4.62 -0.50 -26.90
C LEU A 1038 -4.67 0.56 -25.79
N TRP A 1039 -4.02 0.30 -24.66
CA TRP A 1039 -3.95 1.29 -23.56
C TRP A 1039 -2.73 2.17 -23.63
N ASP A 1040 -2.98 3.45 -23.43
CA ASP A 1040 -2.00 4.50 -23.66
C ASP A 1040 -1.22 4.79 -22.37
N TYR A 1041 0.10 4.63 -22.40
CA TYR A 1041 0.98 5.02 -21.29
C TYR A 1041 2.05 5.98 -21.76
N PHE A 1042 2.43 6.88 -20.86
CA PHE A 1042 3.50 7.84 -21.07
C PHE A 1042 4.66 7.56 -20.12
N LEU A 1043 5.85 7.57 -20.68
CA LEU A 1043 7.11 7.53 -19.97
C LEU A 1043 7.75 8.91 -20.02
N VAL A 1044 7.55 9.67 -18.95
CA VAL A 1044 8.38 10.84 -18.63
C VAL A 1044 9.37 10.36 -17.56
N PRO A 1045 10.69 10.62 -17.70
CA PRO A 1045 11.69 10.11 -16.76
C PRO A 1045 11.27 10.31 -15.30
N LEU A 1046 11.38 9.23 -14.51
CA LEU A 1046 11.00 9.13 -13.09
C LEU A 1046 9.50 8.96 -12.74
N SER A 1047 8.57 8.80 -13.71
CA SER A 1047 7.20 8.34 -13.38
C SER A 1047 6.47 7.64 -14.53
N LYS A 1048 6.00 6.39 -14.32
CA LYS A 1048 4.96 5.79 -15.17
C LYS A 1048 3.62 6.50 -14.88
N TYR A 1049 2.98 7.05 -15.92
CA TYR A 1049 1.67 7.70 -15.79
C TYR A 1049 0.59 6.94 -16.57
N THR A 1050 -0.58 6.77 -15.95
CA THR A 1050 -1.72 6.07 -16.53
C THR A 1050 -2.91 7.03 -16.74
N PRO A 1051 -3.44 7.17 -17.97
CA PRO A 1051 -4.73 7.80 -18.27
C PRO A 1051 -5.96 6.93 -17.91
N SER A 1052 -5.82 5.83 -17.17
CA SER A 1052 -6.86 4.77 -17.03
C SER A 1052 -8.15 5.23 -16.36
N GLU A 1053 -8.13 6.35 -15.64
CA GLU A 1053 -9.29 6.99 -15.01
C GLU A 1053 -9.58 8.38 -15.61
N ALA A 1054 -8.88 8.74 -16.69
CA ALA A 1054 -9.13 9.95 -17.44
C ALA A 1054 -10.11 9.64 -18.58
N ASN A 1055 -11.14 10.48 -18.70
CA ASN A 1055 -12.06 10.45 -19.82
C ASN A 1055 -11.43 11.19 -21.00
N TYR A 1056 -11.38 10.54 -22.15
CA TYR A 1056 -11.08 11.17 -23.42
C TYR A 1056 -12.33 11.93 -23.89
N GLU A 1057 -12.11 13.10 -24.47
CA GLU A 1057 -13.09 13.84 -25.26
C GLU A 1057 -13.19 13.19 -26.64
N ILE A 1058 -14.40 13.03 -27.19
CA ILE A 1058 -14.58 12.59 -28.57
C ILE A 1058 -14.60 13.85 -29.45
N THR A 1059 -13.64 13.98 -30.35
CA THR A 1059 -13.53 15.17 -31.21
C THR A 1059 -14.27 15.01 -32.53
N ASP A 1060 -14.38 13.79 -33.07
CA ASP A 1060 -15.15 13.46 -34.27
C ASP A 1060 -15.44 11.94 -34.34
N VAL A 1061 -16.56 11.55 -34.96
CA VAL A 1061 -16.82 10.17 -35.40
C VAL A 1061 -17.45 10.21 -36.79
N ARG A 1062 -16.74 9.65 -37.78
CA ARG A 1062 -17.10 9.77 -39.20
C ARG A 1062 -16.88 8.49 -39.98
N ALA A 1063 -17.60 8.34 -41.10
CA ALA A 1063 -17.36 7.28 -42.06
C ALA A 1063 -16.30 7.72 -43.10
N ALA A 1064 -15.44 6.81 -43.53
CA ALA A 1064 -14.43 7.06 -44.56
C ALA A 1064 -14.34 5.86 -45.51
N ARG A 1065 -14.95 5.96 -46.71
CA ARG A 1065 -15.06 4.90 -47.73
C ARG A 1065 -15.60 3.55 -47.20
N ASP A 1066 -14.74 2.72 -46.61
CA ASP A 1066 -15.07 1.41 -46.01
C ASP A 1066 -14.55 1.29 -44.57
N SER A 1067 -14.59 2.39 -43.80
CA SER A 1067 -14.29 2.36 -42.37
C SER A 1067 -15.13 3.37 -41.57
N ILE A 1068 -15.17 3.17 -40.25
CA ILE A 1068 -15.54 4.19 -39.27
C ILE A 1068 -14.29 4.65 -38.55
N VAL A 1069 -14.12 5.97 -38.45
CA VAL A 1069 -12.99 6.63 -37.78
C VAL A 1069 -13.53 7.35 -36.54
N ILE A 1070 -12.94 7.05 -35.39
CA ILE A 1070 -13.22 7.67 -34.09
C ILE A 1070 -12.01 8.52 -33.70
N LEU A 1071 -12.18 9.81 -33.49
CA LEU A 1071 -11.13 10.70 -33.00
C LEU A 1071 -11.38 11.01 -31.54
N LEU A 1072 -10.38 10.72 -30.70
CA LEU A 1072 -10.39 10.94 -29.26
C LEU A 1072 -9.25 11.88 -28.87
N LYS A 1073 -9.48 12.75 -27.88
CA LYS A 1073 -8.49 13.69 -27.36
C LYS A 1073 -8.41 13.61 -25.83
N TYR A 1074 -7.20 13.62 -25.30
CA TYR A 1074 -6.93 13.62 -23.88
C TYR A 1074 -5.87 14.68 -23.55
N ARG A 1075 -6.15 15.55 -22.57
CA ARG A 1075 -5.21 16.54 -22.05
C ARG A 1075 -4.91 16.28 -20.58
N ASN A 1076 -3.63 16.02 -20.28
CA ASN A 1076 -3.13 15.82 -18.93
C ASN A 1076 -2.66 17.14 -18.33
N SER A 1077 -3.49 17.81 -17.54
CA SER A 1077 -3.12 19.07 -16.88
C SER A 1077 -2.00 18.94 -15.84
N ALA A 1078 -1.78 17.76 -15.25
CA ALA A 1078 -0.76 17.55 -14.22
C ALA A 1078 0.64 17.27 -14.79
N LYS A 1079 0.72 16.85 -16.07
CA LYS A 1079 1.97 16.62 -16.79
C LYS A 1079 2.09 17.47 -18.06
N GLU A 1080 1.15 18.36 -18.30
CA GLU A 1080 1.13 19.28 -19.44
C GLU A 1080 1.43 18.56 -20.77
N LEU A 1081 0.74 17.43 -20.98
CA LEU A 1081 0.78 16.66 -22.23
C LEU A 1081 -0.60 16.61 -22.85
N GLU A 1082 -0.64 16.54 -24.18
CA GLU A 1082 -1.84 16.35 -24.97
C GLU A 1082 -1.67 15.14 -25.89
N LEU A 1083 -2.71 14.31 -25.99
CA LEU A 1083 -2.76 13.12 -26.82
C LEU A 1083 -4.02 13.18 -27.69
N GLU A 1084 -3.84 12.99 -28.99
CA GLU A 1084 -4.92 12.74 -29.94
C GLU A 1084 -4.79 11.31 -30.47
N LYS A 1085 -5.86 10.53 -30.38
CA LYS A 1085 -5.93 9.11 -30.76
C LYS A 1085 -7.02 8.92 -31.80
N THR A 1086 -6.66 8.43 -32.99
CA THR A 1086 -7.60 8.17 -34.08
C THR A 1086 -7.74 6.67 -34.25
N VAL A 1087 -8.90 6.11 -33.90
CA VAL A 1087 -9.21 4.67 -34.04
C VAL A 1087 -10.05 4.44 -35.31
N THR A 1088 -9.46 3.80 -36.31
CA THR A 1088 -10.08 3.45 -37.59
C THR A 1088 -10.47 1.97 -37.62
N ILE A 1089 -11.74 1.66 -37.85
CA ILE A 1089 -12.30 0.30 -37.82
C ILE A 1089 -12.87 -0.01 -39.21
N GLN A 1090 -12.29 -0.99 -39.90
CA GLN A 1090 -12.64 -1.31 -41.30
C GLN A 1090 -13.94 -2.11 -41.41
N GLY A 1091 -14.65 -1.90 -42.52
CA GLY A 1091 -15.95 -2.48 -42.83
C GLY A 1091 -15.86 -3.89 -43.41
N GLY A 1092 -15.13 -4.05 -44.51
CA GLY A 1092 -14.98 -5.32 -45.23
C GLY A 1092 -13.95 -6.30 -44.64
N GLU A 1093 -13.03 -5.84 -43.79
CA GLU A 1093 -12.04 -6.70 -43.11
C GLU A 1093 -12.10 -6.51 -41.58
N ALA A 1094 -11.75 -7.55 -40.82
CA ALA A 1094 -11.62 -7.46 -39.37
C ALA A 1094 -10.32 -6.75 -38.95
N VAL A 1095 -10.25 -5.45 -39.25
CA VAL A 1095 -9.09 -4.59 -39.01
C VAL A 1095 -9.46 -3.43 -38.09
N VAL A 1096 -8.59 -3.15 -37.13
CA VAL A 1096 -8.61 -1.94 -36.29
C VAL A 1096 -7.23 -1.29 -36.33
N GLU A 1097 -7.18 0.00 -36.63
CA GLU A 1097 -5.97 0.81 -36.68
C GLU A 1097 -6.11 1.96 -35.68
N ALA A 1098 -5.02 2.32 -34.99
CA ALA A 1098 -4.99 3.40 -34.02
C ALA A 1098 -3.75 4.27 -34.25
N ASP A 1099 -3.98 5.51 -34.66
CA ASP A 1099 -2.96 6.54 -34.83
C ASP A 1099 -2.89 7.43 -33.59
N TYR A 1100 -1.69 7.85 -33.21
CA TYR A 1100 -1.43 8.63 -32.00
C TYR A 1100 -0.59 9.86 -32.34
N THR A 1101 -1.06 11.03 -31.92
CA THR A 1101 -0.29 12.29 -31.94
C THR A 1101 -0.10 12.77 -30.51
N ILE A 1102 1.15 12.85 -30.05
CA ILE A 1102 1.52 13.22 -28.68
C ILE A 1102 2.23 14.57 -28.69
N ARG A 1103 1.69 15.57 -27.99
CA ARG A 1103 2.19 16.95 -27.94
C ARG A 1103 2.65 17.33 -26.53
N ASN A 1104 3.82 17.97 -26.44
CA ASN A 1104 4.26 18.64 -25.22
C ASN A 1104 3.57 20.03 -25.14
N VAL A 1105 2.71 20.23 -24.13
CA VAL A 1105 2.06 21.53 -23.87
C VAL A 1105 2.58 22.20 -22.58
N ALA A 1106 3.70 21.72 -22.04
CA ALA A 1106 4.43 22.37 -20.95
C ALA A 1106 5.21 23.59 -21.46
N SER A 1107 5.61 24.47 -20.54
CA SER A 1107 6.54 25.57 -20.83
C SER A 1107 8.01 25.12 -20.96
N GLU A 1108 8.31 23.84 -20.69
CA GLU A 1108 9.66 23.26 -20.71
C GLU A 1108 9.75 22.01 -21.62
N SER A 1109 10.95 21.69 -22.09
CA SER A 1109 11.20 20.50 -22.93
C SER A 1109 11.12 19.20 -22.13
N ARG A 1110 10.60 18.12 -22.73
CA ARG A 1110 10.39 16.83 -22.06
C ARG A 1110 10.84 15.65 -22.91
N ASN A 1111 11.48 14.68 -22.26
CA ASN A 1111 11.73 13.35 -22.81
C ASN A 1111 10.47 12.48 -22.62
N ILE A 1112 9.94 11.93 -23.70
CA ILE A 1112 8.69 11.17 -23.72
C ILE A 1112 8.88 9.90 -24.57
N SER A 1113 8.49 8.75 -24.04
CA SER A 1113 8.22 7.54 -24.83
C SER A 1113 6.76 7.15 -24.64
N PHE A 1114 6.13 6.68 -25.71
CA PHE A 1114 4.75 6.18 -25.71
C PHE A 1114 4.77 4.66 -25.68
N TRP A 1115 3.92 4.08 -24.83
CA TRP A 1115 3.79 2.64 -24.65
C TRP A 1115 2.32 2.26 -24.77
N THR A 1116 1.97 1.44 -25.77
CA THR A 1116 0.62 0.90 -25.92
C THR A 1116 0.57 -0.56 -25.50
N HIS A 1117 -0.35 -0.89 -24.60
CA HIS A 1117 -0.47 -2.23 -23.99
C HIS A 1117 -1.59 -3.06 -24.63
N ASN A 1118 -1.55 -4.37 -24.36
CA ASN A 1118 -2.62 -5.34 -24.57
C ASN A 1118 -3.06 -5.55 -26.04
N PHE A 1119 -2.17 -6.04 -26.90
CA PHE A 1119 -2.55 -6.56 -28.23
C PHE A 1119 -3.10 -7.98 -28.13
N PRO A 1120 -4.28 -8.28 -28.69
CA PRO A 1120 -4.91 -9.59 -28.55
C PRO A 1120 -4.18 -10.65 -29.36
N PHE A 1121 -4.32 -11.91 -28.93
CA PHE A 1121 -3.98 -13.10 -29.69
C PHE A 1121 -5.21 -14.03 -29.83
N PRO A 1122 -5.21 -15.04 -30.72
CA PRO A 1122 -6.40 -15.85 -31.02
C PRO A 1122 -7.03 -16.49 -29.77
N GLY A 1123 -8.23 -16.01 -29.42
CA GLY A 1123 -8.92 -16.32 -28.17
C GLY A 1123 -9.21 -17.80 -27.93
N ASP A 1124 -9.37 -18.15 -26.65
CA ASP A 1124 -9.62 -19.49 -26.06
C ASP A 1124 -8.52 -20.55 -26.26
N THR A 1125 -7.54 -20.32 -27.13
CA THR A 1125 -6.42 -21.25 -27.36
C THR A 1125 -5.41 -21.22 -26.19
N PRO A 1126 -5.01 -22.36 -25.60
CA PRO A 1126 -3.87 -22.41 -24.68
C PRO A 1126 -2.61 -21.83 -25.32
N SER A 1127 -1.78 -21.12 -24.54
CA SER A 1127 -0.59 -20.40 -25.06
C SER A 1127 0.39 -21.30 -25.84
N ALA A 1128 0.44 -22.60 -25.52
CA ALA A 1128 1.24 -23.61 -26.22
C ALA A 1128 0.82 -23.87 -27.68
N GLU A 1129 -0.38 -23.43 -28.09
CA GLU A 1129 -0.94 -23.61 -29.43
C GLU A 1129 -0.82 -22.35 -30.30
N ILE A 1130 -0.15 -21.30 -29.83
CA ILE A 1130 0.06 -20.05 -30.59
C ILE A 1130 1.46 -20.06 -31.22
N GLU A 1131 1.51 -19.88 -32.53
CA GLU A 1131 2.73 -19.61 -33.30
C GLU A 1131 2.88 -18.11 -33.50
N LEU A 1132 3.92 -17.51 -32.90
CA LEU A 1132 4.28 -16.13 -33.19
C LEU A 1132 5.21 -16.11 -34.40
N LEU A 1133 4.88 -15.30 -35.41
CA LEU A 1133 5.73 -14.98 -36.53
C LEU A 1133 6.06 -13.50 -36.50
N LEU A 1134 7.27 -13.13 -36.86
CA LEU A 1134 7.71 -11.75 -36.94
C LEU A 1134 8.33 -11.52 -38.31
N ASP A 1135 7.78 -10.57 -39.06
CA ASP A 1135 8.08 -10.39 -40.49
C ASP A 1135 8.00 -11.72 -41.29
N GLY A 1136 7.04 -12.57 -40.94
CA GLY A 1136 6.84 -13.90 -41.52
C GLY A 1136 7.76 -15.02 -41.02
N LYS A 1137 8.75 -14.73 -40.16
CA LYS A 1137 9.62 -15.75 -39.56
C LYS A 1137 9.06 -16.26 -38.25
N VAL A 1138 8.87 -17.57 -38.11
CA VAL A 1138 8.41 -18.21 -36.87
C VAL A 1138 9.42 -17.95 -35.75
N LEU A 1139 8.96 -17.35 -34.65
CA LEU A 1139 9.73 -17.23 -33.42
C LEU A 1139 9.75 -18.60 -32.71
N PRO A 1140 10.88 -19.00 -32.09
CA PRO A 1140 10.97 -20.25 -31.32
C PRO A 1140 9.96 -20.24 -30.16
N PRO A 1141 9.53 -21.42 -29.65
CA PRO A 1141 8.56 -21.50 -28.54
C PRO A 1141 8.98 -20.64 -27.35
N VAL A 1142 8.14 -19.65 -27.02
CA VAL A 1142 8.52 -18.55 -26.13
C VAL A 1142 8.10 -18.85 -24.68
N PRO A 1143 9.03 -18.75 -23.70
CA PRO A 1143 8.72 -18.69 -22.27
C PRO A 1143 7.72 -17.58 -21.90
N ALA A 1144 7.18 -17.62 -20.69
CA ALA A 1144 5.97 -16.87 -20.33
C ALA A 1144 6.03 -15.33 -20.45
N GLU A 1145 7.21 -14.70 -20.49
CA GLU A 1145 7.39 -13.24 -20.55
C GLU A 1145 8.69 -12.92 -21.31
N GLN A 1146 8.64 -12.25 -22.48
CA GLN A 1146 9.86 -11.89 -23.25
C GLN A 1146 9.80 -10.52 -23.94
N LEU A 1147 10.96 -9.88 -24.04
CA LEU A 1147 11.18 -8.56 -24.61
C LEU A 1147 12.04 -8.66 -25.87
N TYR A 1148 11.57 -8.15 -27.00
CA TYR A 1148 12.31 -8.09 -28.26
C TYR A 1148 12.59 -6.62 -28.63
N GLY A 1149 13.83 -6.32 -29.00
CA GLY A 1149 14.28 -4.96 -29.35
C GLY A 1149 14.45 -4.81 -30.85
N VAL A 1150 14.05 -3.66 -31.41
CA VAL A 1150 14.17 -3.38 -32.84
C VAL A 1150 15.58 -2.86 -33.14
N GLY A 1151 16.36 -3.66 -33.87
CA GLY A 1151 17.77 -3.37 -34.14
C GLY A 1151 18.63 -3.30 -32.86
N LYS A 1152 19.56 -2.33 -32.81
CA LYS A 1152 20.44 -2.11 -31.65
C LYS A 1152 19.80 -1.25 -30.54
N SER A 1153 18.46 -1.20 -30.46
CA SER A 1153 17.72 -0.42 -29.45
C SER A 1153 18.15 -0.76 -28.03
N GLU A 1154 18.47 0.25 -27.21
CA GLU A 1154 18.59 0.05 -25.76
C GLU A 1154 17.20 -0.01 -25.10
N PRO A 1155 17.04 -0.75 -23.98
CA PRO A 1155 15.78 -0.77 -23.23
C PRO A 1155 15.47 0.58 -22.58
N VAL A 1156 14.38 1.23 -23.02
CA VAL A 1156 13.92 2.52 -22.47
C VAL A 1156 13.36 2.37 -21.04
N PHE A 1157 12.84 1.19 -20.69
CA PHE A 1157 12.17 0.96 -19.41
C PHE A 1157 12.84 -0.12 -18.52
N PHE A 1158 13.73 -0.96 -19.06
CA PHE A 1158 14.29 -2.11 -18.32
C PHE A 1158 15.78 -2.40 -18.60
N PRO A 1159 16.74 -1.72 -17.94
CA PRO A 1159 18.18 -2.02 -18.11
C PRO A 1159 18.58 -3.46 -17.75
N ALA A 1160 17.76 -4.16 -16.95
CA ALA A 1160 18.01 -5.53 -16.46
C ALA A 1160 17.28 -6.65 -17.24
N THR A 1161 16.35 -6.30 -18.14
CA THR A 1161 15.65 -7.29 -18.98
C THR A 1161 16.45 -7.48 -20.27
N LYS A 1162 17.12 -8.62 -20.40
CA LYS A 1162 17.81 -8.95 -21.66
C LYS A 1162 16.80 -8.96 -22.80
N ILE A 1163 17.03 -8.11 -23.79
CA ILE A 1163 16.42 -8.23 -25.12
C ILE A 1163 16.69 -9.68 -25.58
N THR A 1164 15.63 -10.47 -25.68
CA THR A 1164 15.74 -11.92 -25.86
C THR A 1164 15.98 -12.31 -27.31
N GLY A 1165 15.61 -11.42 -28.24
CA GLY A 1165 16.11 -11.39 -29.60
C GLY A 1165 16.07 -9.97 -30.16
N THR A 1166 17.01 -9.67 -31.05
CA THR A 1166 16.93 -8.49 -31.92
C THR A 1166 16.00 -8.80 -33.09
N VAL A 1167 15.18 -7.82 -33.46
CA VAL A 1167 14.22 -7.92 -34.56
C VAL A 1167 14.42 -6.76 -35.53
N HIS A 1168 14.04 -6.93 -36.80
CA HIS A 1168 14.42 -5.98 -37.85
C HIS A 1168 13.24 -5.29 -38.56
N GLY A 1169 12.01 -5.79 -38.41
CA GLY A 1169 10.80 -5.13 -38.92
C GLY A 1169 9.80 -4.77 -37.83
N SER A 1170 8.62 -4.36 -38.28
CA SER A 1170 7.59 -3.67 -37.48
C SER A 1170 6.23 -4.40 -37.48
N GLY A 1171 6.19 -5.68 -37.89
CA GLY A 1171 4.97 -6.48 -37.94
C GLY A 1171 5.06 -7.80 -37.17
N ILE A 1172 4.15 -8.00 -36.22
CA ILE A 1172 3.94 -9.27 -35.48
C ILE A 1172 2.76 -10.00 -36.09
N THR A 1173 2.83 -11.32 -36.18
CA THR A 1173 1.69 -12.20 -36.44
C THR A 1173 1.59 -13.23 -35.32
N ALA A 1174 0.38 -13.52 -34.83
CA ALA A 1174 0.09 -14.64 -33.95
C ALA A 1174 -0.93 -15.57 -34.61
N LYS A 1175 -0.57 -16.83 -34.81
CA LYS A 1175 -1.38 -17.83 -35.52
C LYS A 1175 -1.67 -19.02 -34.61
N SER A 1176 -2.94 -19.38 -34.45
CA SER A 1176 -3.35 -20.60 -33.76
C SER A 1176 -2.98 -21.82 -34.62
N ARG A 1177 -2.21 -22.75 -34.03
CA ARG A 1177 -1.80 -24.02 -34.67
C ARG A 1177 -2.98 -24.96 -34.92
N THR A 1178 -3.99 -24.92 -34.06
CA THR A 1178 -5.16 -25.80 -34.07
C THR A 1178 -6.33 -25.23 -34.87
N SER A 1179 -6.67 -23.95 -34.69
CA SER A 1179 -7.80 -23.31 -35.40
C SER A 1179 -7.41 -22.60 -36.69
N GLY A 1180 -6.11 -22.43 -36.97
CA GLY A 1180 -5.59 -21.71 -38.14
C GLY A 1180 -5.71 -20.18 -38.06
N ARG A 1181 -6.60 -19.66 -37.19
CA ARG A 1181 -6.86 -18.23 -36.94
C ARG A 1181 -5.58 -17.43 -36.74
N LYS A 1182 -5.55 -16.22 -37.28
CA LYS A 1182 -4.36 -15.36 -37.32
C LYS A 1182 -4.71 -13.94 -36.85
N ILE A 1183 -3.81 -13.31 -36.10
CA ILE A 1183 -3.84 -11.88 -35.83
C ILE A 1183 -2.53 -11.28 -36.29
N THR A 1184 -2.57 -10.18 -37.03
CA THR A 1184 -1.40 -9.47 -37.56
C THR A 1184 -1.38 -8.04 -37.01
N LEU A 1185 -0.38 -7.72 -36.20
CA LEU A 1185 0.04 -6.37 -35.86
C LEU A 1185 0.92 -5.81 -36.98
N SER A 1186 0.80 -4.53 -37.31
CA SER A 1186 1.66 -3.84 -38.28
C SER A 1186 1.81 -2.38 -37.91
N MET A 1187 3.02 -1.84 -38.03
CA MET A 1187 3.39 -0.52 -37.53
C MET A 1187 4.40 0.18 -38.46
N PRO A 1188 4.53 1.51 -38.42
CA PRO A 1188 5.57 2.22 -39.18
C PRO A 1188 6.98 1.77 -38.80
N SER A 1189 7.81 1.48 -39.80
CA SER A 1189 9.22 1.09 -39.59
C SER A 1189 10.01 2.24 -38.97
N GLY A 1190 10.65 2.00 -37.83
CA GLY A 1190 11.47 2.98 -37.10
C GLY A 1190 10.77 3.70 -35.94
N GLU A 1191 9.45 3.59 -35.81
CA GLU A 1191 8.72 4.14 -34.65
C GLU A 1191 8.52 3.15 -33.49
N VAL A 1192 8.89 1.88 -33.71
CA VAL A 1192 8.93 0.85 -32.66
C VAL A 1192 10.35 0.74 -32.12
N ASN A 1193 10.52 0.88 -30.80
CA ASN A 1193 11.78 0.56 -30.12
C ASN A 1193 11.77 -0.88 -29.61
N GLN A 1194 10.67 -1.30 -28.97
CA GLN A 1194 10.56 -2.64 -28.36
C GLN A 1194 9.15 -3.21 -28.47
N PHE A 1195 9.10 -4.54 -28.56
CA PHE A 1195 7.90 -5.36 -28.37
C PHE A 1195 8.01 -6.16 -27.07
N TYR A 1196 6.95 -6.14 -26.26
CA TYR A 1196 6.82 -6.98 -25.07
C TYR A 1196 5.80 -8.08 -25.34
N PHE A 1197 6.09 -9.33 -24.97
CA PHE A 1197 5.18 -10.46 -25.10
C PHE A 1197 4.90 -11.08 -23.72
N TRP A 1198 3.61 -11.16 -23.37
CA TRP A 1198 3.10 -11.87 -22.21
C TRP A 1198 2.41 -13.15 -22.69
N ILE A 1199 2.85 -14.31 -22.21
CA ILE A 1199 2.47 -15.63 -22.75
C ILE A 1199 2.02 -16.51 -21.59
N GLY A 1200 0.72 -16.43 -21.29
CA GLY A 1200 0.10 -17.10 -20.16
C GLY A 1200 -1.39 -17.33 -20.37
N LYS A 1201 -2.17 -17.37 -19.29
CA LYS A 1201 -3.64 -17.59 -19.36
C LYS A 1201 -4.34 -16.54 -20.23
N ASN A 1202 -3.82 -15.31 -20.25
CA ASN A 1202 -4.13 -14.30 -21.25
C ASN A 1202 -2.81 -14.05 -22.01
N THR A 1203 -2.71 -14.50 -23.27
CA THR A 1203 -1.52 -14.26 -24.09
C THR A 1203 -1.73 -12.96 -24.86
N THR A 1204 -0.78 -12.03 -24.79
CA THR A 1204 -0.89 -10.67 -25.36
C THR A 1204 0.49 -10.09 -25.69
N ALA A 1205 0.56 -9.06 -26.54
CA ALA A 1205 1.76 -8.25 -26.75
C ALA A 1205 1.56 -6.78 -26.37
N GLU A 1206 2.64 -6.00 -26.40
CA GLU A 1206 2.69 -4.54 -26.15
C GLU A 1206 3.79 -3.91 -27.01
N MET A 1207 3.72 -2.61 -27.26
CA MET A 1207 4.72 -1.86 -28.04
C MET A 1207 5.14 -0.57 -27.34
N MET A 1208 6.42 -0.24 -27.42
CA MET A 1208 6.97 1.01 -26.91
C MET A 1208 7.80 1.74 -27.98
N THR A 1209 7.58 3.04 -28.13
CA THR A 1209 8.32 3.91 -29.06
C THR A 1209 9.70 4.27 -28.50
N PRO A 1210 10.63 4.76 -29.33
CA PRO A 1210 11.87 5.36 -28.85
C PRO A 1210 11.58 6.52 -27.88
N LEU A 1211 12.56 6.86 -27.04
CA LEU A 1211 12.51 8.08 -26.23
C LEU A 1211 12.70 9.30 -27.17
N LYS A 1212 11.68 10.15 -27.28
CA LYS A 1212 11.68 11.37 -28.08
C LYS A 1212 11.86 12.58 -27.15
N PHE A 1213 12.76 13.49 -27.50
CA PHE A 1213 12.87 14.80 -26.84
C PHE A 1213 11.92 15.78 -27.56
N LEU A 1214 10.95 16.34 -26.85
CA LEU A 1214 9.99 17.33 -27.38
C LEU A 1214 10.16 18.67 -26.67
N LYS A 1215 10.40 19.75 -27.43
CA LYS A 1215 10.30 21.13 -26.94
C LYS A 1215 8.84 21.54 -26.69
N PRO A 1216 8.57 22.66 -25.99
CA PRO A 1216 7.24 23.24 -25.88
C PRO A 1216 6.55 23.38 -27.25
N GLY A 1217 5.34 22.83 -27.38
CA GLY A 1217 4.56 22.82 -28.62
C GLY A 1217 4.91 21.73 -29.63
N GLU A 1218 6.08 21.08 -29.53
CA GLU A 1218 6.44 19.99 -30.44
C GLU A 1218 5.55 18.75 -30.21
N SER A 1219 5.33 18.00 -31.29
CA SER A 1219 4.50 16.78 -31.30
C SER A 1219 5.25 15.64 -32.01
N PHE A 1220 4.99 14.39 -31.64
CA PHE A 1220 5.39 13.22 -32.42
C PHE A 1220 4.21 12.31 -32.72
N TYR A 1221 4.40 11.46 -33.75
CA TYR A 1221 3.39 10.58 -34.31
C TYR A 1221 3.83 9.11 -34.19
N THR A 1222 2.88 8.21 -33.96
CA THR A 1222 3.06 6.77 -34.14
C THR A 1222 1.71 6.11 -34.43
N SER A 1223 1.68 4.92 -35.02
CA SER A 1223 0.43 4.20 -35.28
C SER A 1223 0.57 2.68 -35.18
N VAL A 1224 -0.55 2.01 -34.97
CA VAL A 1224 -0.64 0.55 -34.87
C VAL A 1224 -1.87 0.02 -35.59
N ARG A 1225 -1.68 -0.95 -36.47
CA ARG A 1225 -2.75 -1.66 -37.18
C ARG A 1225 -2.82 -3.11 -36.70
N ILE A 1226 -4.02 -3.57 -36.38
CA ILE A 1226 -4.31 -4.95 -35.96
C ILE A 1226 -5.32 -5.53 -36.96
N LYS A 1227 -5.01 -6.68 -37.57
CA LYS A 1227 -5.89 -7.45 -38.46
C LYS A 1227 -6.15 -8.83 -37.86
N ALA A 1228 -7.41 -9.26 -37.77
CA ALA A 1228 -7.77 -10.65 -37.50
C ALA A 1228 -8.20 -11.37 -38.80
N GLU A 1229 -7.84 -12.64 -38.92
CA GLU A 1229 -8.12 -13.53 -40.07
C GLU A 1229 -8.49 -14.95 -39.58
#